data_AF-A0A221NFT3-F1
#
_entry.id   AF-A0A221NFT3-F1
#
_cell.length_a   1.000
_cell.length_b   1.000
_cell.length_c   1.000
_cell.angle_alpha   90.00
_cell.angle_beta   90.00
_cell.angle_gamma   90.00
#
_symmetry.space_group_name_H-M   'P 1'
#
loop_
_entity.id
_entity.type
_entity.pdbx_description
1 polymer ?
#
loop_
_entity_poly.entity_id
_entity_poly.type
_entity_poly.pdbx_seq_one_letter_code
_entity_poly.pdbx_strand_id
1 'polypeptide(L)'
;MLLACAATFALATVSALGVAAAPASASPADASPGQGTAVRASSSVSALAGQAEQMIVVPVTAGLEPTRVKGTIAVSGKPEGTVRATVNGRVILEANAAATVPLDEAVSNADVLGQQLTVGLQFIPVTHTMCVVSNSTATLNNMMVDFSGTAKAPTTVGEFFPASVPAVVLPVPADPGADVSAAIMTASAAMAQRYPDAAVAVVPEAELVARVATLPTGSRILSVIADQGETATKLATAAGLPQLILSGHDEQLRTAARALASDKTALAVTSSVTGLTSALPAAPGLVQSLKDLGSTTLKLSGYGTPESFVGVTQSQFGGPVSSVKVQLKGTHTAVPDNAQAQLSVFWNDYLLSSKNLDGGDTFTVDAEVPAGQLQAKNGLRIRLAALPAGGDCTGPAGVMPMEVTLDTSGSTLTAVRGGSTKAGFERFPQAFGQSVQVAFGDGNAQANTVNAATLLASLQRDSASLLDTRVVGLDALAGSSESGLVVGATADVANKLSAPLRLAEFRTISPDDVEYGVGASAPYGVLEAFEQGGRNLLLLGAWAPENDAAAASTLQSSLASHVGAVEGGWASLSRNLLVTQPSGTPVLLESNVVVPQKAVTDDYRPYAWWIGGAVVVLGLAFAARTVLLRRRARAAQAYVDAEQAATNPDHGN
;
A
#
# COMPACT_ATOMS: atom_id res chain seq x y z
N MET A 1 79.26 -10.16 21.61
CA MET A 1 79.88 -9.50 22.79
C MET A 1 78.91 -9.70 23.95
N LEU A 2 79.10 -10.81 24.68
CA LEU A 2 79.29 -10.86 26.15
C LEU A 2 78.13 -10.23 26.93
N LEU A 3 77.18 -11.03 27.41
CA LEU A 3 77.12 -11.67 28.73
C LEU A 3 76.85 -10.70 29.90
N ALA A 4 75.81 -11.06 30.64
CA ALA A 4 75.76 -11.15 32.10
C ALA A 4 75.16 -9.99 32.94
N CYS A 5 74.23 -10.44 33.78
CA CYS A 5 74.06 -10.14 35.21
C CYS A 5 73.82 -8.69 35.65
N ALA A 6 72.70 -8.46 36.34
CA ALA A 6 72.66 -8.58 37.80
C ALA A 6 71.26 -8.27 38.35
N ALA A 7 70.90 -9.00 39.40
CA ALA A 7 69.64 -8.92 40.12
C ALA A 7 69.73 -7.92 41.29
N THR A 8 68.63 -7.21 41.60
CA THR A 8 68.38 -6.72 42.95
C THR A 8 66.88 -6.59 43.26
N PHE A 9 66.45 -7.40 44.23
CA PHE A 9 65.38 -7.25 45.23
C PHE A 9 64.46 -6.01 45.18
N ALA A 10 63.14 -6.21 45.38
CA ALA A 10 62.50 -6.05 46.70
C ALA A 10 60.96 -6.08 46.70
N LEU A 11 60.44 -6.75 47.73
CA LEU A 11 59.13 -6.70 48.38
C LEU A 11 57.88 -7.33 47.71
N ALA A 12 57.57 -8.50 48.27
CA ALA A 12 56.29 -9.18 48.24
C ALA A 12 55.20 -8.40 49.01
N THR A 13 53.99 -8.38 48.46
CA THR A 13 52.75 -8.25 49.23
C THR A 13 51.78 -9.35 48.80
N VAL A 14 51.13 -9.90 49.82
CA VAL A 14 50.30 -11.10 49.83
C VAL A 14 49.02 -10.90 49.02
N SER A 15 48.64 -11.88 48.19
CA SER A 15 47.28 -12.02 47.67
C SER A 15 46.94 -13.50 47.55
N ALA A 16 45.86 -13.87 48.24
CA ALA A 16 45.41 -15.23 48.47
C ALA A 16 44.91 -15.93 47.19
N LEU A 17 45.18 -17.24 47.12
CA LEU A 17 44.57 -18.14 46.14
C LEU A 17 43.05 -18.28 46.41
N GLY A 18 42.25 -18.07 45.38
CA GLY A 18 40.82 -18.42 45.33
C GLY A 18 40.51 -19.11 44.01
N VAL A 19 40.16 -20.38 44.09
CA VAL A 19 39.81 -21.30 42.99
C VAL A 19 38.61 -20.78 42.22
N ALA A 20 38.73 -20.60 40.90
CA ALA A 20 37.62 -20.26 40.02
C ALA A 20 36.78 -21.50 39.72
N ALA A 21 35.60 -21.59 40.33
CA ALA A 21 34.54 -22.51 39.94
C ALA A 21 33.73 -21.88 38.79
N ALA A 22 33.47 -22.66 37.74
CA ALA A 22 32.63 -22.28 36.61
C ALA A 22 31.17 -22.02 37.06
N PRO A 23 30.49 -20.97 36.58
CA PRO A 23 29.08 -20.79 36.88
C PRO A 23 28.23 -21.73 36.03
N ALA A 24 27.31 -22.40 36.71
CA ALA A 24 26.29 -23.26 36.16
C ALA A 24 25.27 -22.48 35.31
N SER A 25 24.72 -23.19 34.33
CA SER A 25 23.65 -22.79 33.43
C SER A 25 22.41 -22.28 34.18
N ALA A 26 22.02 -21.03 33.96
CA ALA A 26 20.72 -20.51 34.39
C ALA A 26 19.65 -20.81 33.32
N SER A 27 18.51 -21.33 33.76
CA SER A 27 17.29 -21.47 32.95
C SER A 27 16.77 -20.10 32.46
N PRO A 28 16.05 -20.04 31.34
CA PRO A 28 15.49 -18.79 30.83
C PRO A 28 14.47 -18.24 31.83
N ALA A 29 14.79 -17.07 32.41
CA ALA A 29 13.89 -16.33 33.27
C ALA A 29 12.75 -15.72 32.44
N ASP A 30 11.53 -15.80 32.97
CA ASP A 30 10.34 -15.11 32.50
C ASP A 30 10.65 -13.64 32.14
N ALA A 31 10.40 -13.27 30.89
CA ALA A 31 10.43 -11.88 30.47
C ALA A 31 9.31 -11.12 31.21
N SER A 32 9.69 -10.14 32.04
CA SER A 32 8.73 -9.28 32.73
C SER A 32 7.90 -8.48 31.72
N PRO A 33 6.57 -8.32 31.92
CA PRO A 33 5.76 -7.45 31.08
C PRO A 33 6.27 -6.01 31.17
N GLY A 34 6.56 -5.40 30.02
CA GLY A 34 7.09 -4.03 29.95
C GLY A 34 6.18 -3.02 30.67
N GLN A 35 6.77 -2.26 31.59
CA GLN A 35 6.10 -1.10 32.20
C GLN A 35 5.78 -0.07 31.11
N GLY A 36 4.54 0.44 31.11
CA GLY A 36 4.01 1.35 30.10
C GLY A 36 4.96 2.51 29.79
N THR A 37 5.55 2.49 28.60
CA THR A 37 6.26 3.63 28.02
C THR A 37 5.38 4.25 26.94
N ALA A 38 5.47 5.57 26.81
CA ALA A 38 4.64 6.42 25.95
C ALA A 38 4.38 5.78 24.57
N VAL A 39 3.10 5.71 24.17
CA VAL A 39 2.75 5.31 22.80
C VAL A 39 2.76 6.57 21.94
N ARG A 40 3.63 6.60 20.93
CA ARG A 40 3.58 7.62 19.87
C ARG A 40 2.48 7.27 18.90
N ALA A 41 1.42 8.08 18.86
CA ALA A 41 0.52 8.12 17.72
C ALA A 41 1.10 9.11 16.71
N SER A 42 1.87 8.64 15.73
CA SER A 42 2.38 9.51 14.66
C SER A 42 1.25 9.81 13.67
N SER A 43 0.32 10.67 14.08
CA SER A 43 -0.78 11.15 13.26
C SER A 43 -0.93 12.64 13.49
N SER A 44 -1.01 13.42 12.41
CA SER A 44 -1.42 14.81 12.45
C SER A 44 -2.90 14.91 12.09
N VAL A 45 -3.59 15.90 12.64
CA VAL A 45 -4.98 16.22 12.26
C VAL A 45 -5.09 17.71 12.03
N SER A 46 -5.79 18.11 10.97
CA SER A 46 -5.98 19.51 10.60
C SER A 46 -7.45 19.88 10.62
N ALA A 47 -7.82 20.91 11.35
CA ALA A 47 -9.16 21.48 11.43
C ALA A 47 -9.18 22.87 10.76
N LEU A 48 -10.03 23.01 9.74
CA LEU A 48 -10.30 24.30 9.09
C LEU A 48 -11.27 25.13 9.92
N ALA A 49 -11.25 26.44 9.72
CA ALA A 49 -12.18 27.33 10.40
C ALA A 49 -13.66 27.01 10.08
N GLY A 50 -14.46 26.87 11.13
CA GLY A 50 -15.90 26.59 11.01
C GLY A 50 -16.25 25.16 10.62
N GLN A 51 -15.26 24.25 10.50
CA GLN A 51 -15.53 22.83 10.34
C GLN A 51 -15.92 22.17 11.67
N ALA A 52 -16.59 21.02 11.55
CA ALA A 52 -16.79 20.10 12.65
C ALA A 52 -15.42 19.67 13.22
N GLU A 53 -15.43 19.27 14.49
CA GLU A 53 -14.27 18.74 15.18
C GLU A 53 -13.63 17.58 14.40
N GLN A 54 -12.32 17.63 14.24
CA GLN A 54 -11.53 16.60 13.57
C GLN A 54 -10.90 15.69 14.61
N MET A 55 -11.00 14.37 14.42
CA MET A 55 -10.70 13.40 15.47
C MET A 55 -9.51 12.51 15.10
N ILE A 56 -8.70 12.16 16.09
CA ILE A 56 -7.70 11.08 16.05
C ILE A 56 -8.08 10.04 17.11
N VAL A 57 -8.06 8.77 16.75
CA VAL A 57 -8.32 7.67 17.68
C VAL A 57 -7.00 7.05 18.14
N VAL A 58 -6.81 6.98 19.46
CA VAL A 58 -5.66 6.31 20.07
C VAL A 58 -6.13 5.01 20.74
N PRO A 59 -5.62 3.84 20.30
CA PRO A 59 -5.89 2.57 20.95
C PRO A 59 -5.42 2.53 22.40
N VAL A 60 -6.27 2.09 23.32
CA VAL A 60 -5.92 1.88 24.74
C VAL A 60 -5.91 0.38 25.02
N THR A 61 -4.72 -0.18 25.22
CA THR A 61 -4.58 -1.60 25.55
C THR A 61 -5.12 -1.88 26.95
N ALA A 62 -5.90 -2.95 27.11
CA ALA A 62 -6.41 -3.38 28.42
C ALA A 62 -5.29 -3.45 29.47
N GLY A 63 -5.55 -2.93 30.67
CA GLY A 63 -4.57 -2.84 31.77
C GLY A 63 -3.65 -1.61 31.72
N LEU A 64 -3.67 -0.85 30.62
CA LEU A 64 -3.05 0.48 30.55
C LEU A 64 -4.09 1.58 30.77
N GLU A 65 -3.68 2.64 31.44
CA GLU A 65 -4.49 3.84 31.64
C GLU A 65 -3.79 5.05 31.04
N PRO A 66 -4.47 5.84 30.18
CA PRO A 66 -3.87 7.07 29.67
C PRO A 66 -3.76 8.08 30.80
N THR A 67 -2.66 8.83 30.83
CA THR A 67 -2.34 9.80 31.88
C THR A 67 -2.19 11.21 31.35
N ARG A 68 -1.75 11.35 30.09
CA ARG A 68 -1.45 12.65 29.50
C ARG A 68 -1.47 12.59 27.97
N VAL A 69 -1.99 13.64 27.34
CA VAL A 69 -1.90 13.86 25.88
C VAL A 69 -0.96 15.02 25.63
N LYS A 70 0.01 14.81 24.74
CA LYS A 70 1.03 15.80 24.36
C LYS A 70 1.01 16.06 22.86
N GLY A 71 1.42 17.24 22.43
CA GLY A 71 1.59 17.58 21.01
C GLY A 71 1.76 19.07 20.78
N THR A 72 1.76 19.46 19.52
CA THR A 72 1.90 20.87 19.12
C THR A 72 0.86 21.22 18.07
N ILE A 73 0.00 22.19 18.35
CA ILE A 73 -0.98 22.69 17.39
C ILE A 73 -0.37 23.90 16.66
N ALA A 74 -0.16 23.78 15.35
CA ALA A 74 0.31 24.85 14.50
C ALA A 74 -0.89 25.49 13.76
N VAL A 75 -1.01 26.81 13.78
CA VAL A 75 -2.06 27.53 13.05
C VAL A 75 -1.48 28.19 11.83
N SER A 76 -1.94 27.80 10.64
CA SER A 76 -1.63 28.47 9.37
C SER A 76 -2.73 29.48 9.02
N GLY A 77 -2.36 30.58 8.36
CA GLY A 77 -3.26 31.71 8.11
C GLY A 77 -3.22 32.76 9.23
N LYS A 78 -4.29 33.55 9.38
CA LYS A 78 -4.39 34.53 10.47
C LYS A 78 -4.86 33.82 11.75
N PRO A 79 -4.07 33.78 12.83
CA PRO A 79 -4.46 33.09 14.08
C PRO A 79 -5.45 33.94 14.90
N GLU A 80 -6.55 34.36 14.27
CA GLU A 80 -7.63 35.13 14.91
C GLU A 80 -8.78 34.16 15.21
N GLY A 81 -8.69 33.50 16.37
CA GLY A 81 -9.63 32.44 16.75
C GLY A 81 -9.35 31.87 18.12
N THR A 82 -10.05 30.79 18.44
CA THR A 82 -9.83 29.91 19.56
C THR A 82 -9.54 28.52 19.00
N VAL A 83 -8.46 27.91 19.47
CA VAL A 83 -8.17 26.49 19.25
C VAL A 83 -8.72 25.72 20.43
N ARG A 84 -9.50 24.68 20.15
CA ARG A 84 -10.06 23.78 21.15
C ARG A 84 -9.60 22.36 20.87
N ALA A 85 -9.08 21.68 21.89
CA ALA A 85 -8.84 20.25 21.84
C ALA A 85 -9.75 19.54 22.84
N THR A 86 -10.30 18.40 22.43
CA THR A 86 -11.18 17.59 23.28
C THR A 86 -10.69 16.16 23.38
N VAL A 87 -11.21 15.45 24.38
CA VAL A 87 -11.09 13.99 24.49
C VAL A 87 -12.47 13.41 24.69
N ASN A 88 -12.93 12.59 23.74
CA ASN A 88 -14.29 12.06 23.71
C ASN A 88 -15.36 13.15 23.98
N GLY A 89 -15.17 14.34 23.38
CA GLY A 89 -16.06 15.50 23.51
C GLY A 89 -15.84 16.37 24.76
N ARG A 90 -15.01 15.94 25.73
CA ARG A 90 -14.63 16.77 26.88
C ARG A 90 -13.50 17.71 26.50
N VAL A 91 -13.69 19.02 26.65
CA VAL A 91 -12.62 20.01 26.41
C VAL A 91 -11.46 19.79 27.38
N ILE A 92 -10.26 19.56 26.83
CA ILE A 92 -9.01 19.46 27.58
C ILE A 92 -8.14 20.69 27.41
N LEU A 93 -8.26 21.39 26.26
CA LEU A 93 -7.56 22.62 25.98
C LEU A 93 -8.51 23.60 25.28
N GLU A 94 -8.52 24.84 25.73
CA GLU A 94 -9.14 25.94 25.01
C GLU A 94 -8.22 27.16 25.13
N ALA A 95 -7.67 27.61 24.01
CA ALA A 95 -6.70 28.69 23.98
C ALA A 95 -6.94 29.62 22.80
N ASN A 96 -6.58 30.90 22.96
CA ASN A 96 -6.53 31.82 21.83
C ASN A 96 -5.56 31.27 20.78
N ALA A 97 -5.97 31.32 19.52
CA ALA A 97 -5.14 30.89 18.42
C ALA A 97 -3.84 31.71 18.40
N ALA A 98 -2.73 31.00 18.26
CA ALA A 98 -1.40 31.54 18.03
C ALA A 98 -0.73 30.71 16.94
N ALA A 99 0.38 31.19 16.38
CA ALA A 99 1.13 30.42 15.37
C ALA A 99 1.45 28.99 15.84
N THR A 100 1.72 28.83 17.14
CA THR A 100 1.95 27.55 17.80
C THR A 100 1.29 27.55 19.18
N VAL A 101 0.53 26.51 19.48
CA VAL A 101 -0.09 26.26 20.80
C VAL A 101 0.35 24.87 21.30
N PRO A 102 1.03 24.76 22.46
CA PRO A 102 1.39 23.47 23.02
C PRO A 102 0.15 22.74 23.56
N LEU A 103 0.11 21.43 23.36
CA LEU A 103 -0.85 20.53 24.00
C LEU A 103 -0.07 19.68 25.02
N ASP A 104 -0.38 19.81 26.31
CA ASP A 104 0.15 18.98 27.40
C ASP A 104 -0.90 18.92 28.50
N GLU A 105 -1.89 18.05 28.32
CA GLU A 105 -3.08 18.00 29.16
C GLU A 105 -3.25 16.62 29.80
N ALA A 106 -3.71 16.61 31.06
CA ALA A 106 -3.97 15.38 31.78
C ALA A 106 -5.23 14.68 31.24
N VAL A 107 -5.13 13.36 31.11
CA VAL A 107 -6.26 12.49 30.78
C VAL A 107 -6.29 11.32 31.76
N SER A 108 -7.42 10.62 31.79
CA SER A 108 -7.63 9.50 32.69
C SER A 108 -8.41 8.38 31.99
N ASN A 109 -8.54 7.23 32.65
CA ASN A 109 -9.36 6.14 32.15
C ASN A 109 -10.85 6.50 32.03
N ALA A 110 -11.33 7.54 32.75
CA ALA A 110 -12.69 8.06 32.56
C ALA A 110 -12.90 8.69 31.18
N ASP A 111 -11.81 9.07 30.50
CA ASP A 111 -11.82 9.61 29.16
C ASP A 111 -11.75 8.50 28.08
N VAL A 112 -11.72 7.22 28.47
CA VAL A 112 -11.62 6.09 27.52
C VAL A 112 -12.99 5.47 27.31
N LEU A 113 -13.39 5.33 26.04
CA LEU A 113 -14.63 4.66 25.65
C LEU A 113 -14.30 3.51 24.71
N GLY A 114 -14.77 2.30 25.02
CA GLY A 114 -14.56 1.13 24.16
C GLY A 114 -13.09 0.79 23.89
N GLN A 115 -12.20 1.01 24.87
CA GLN A 115 -10.73 0.86 24.73
C GLN A 115 -10.10 1.84 23.72
N GLN A 116 -10.72 3.01 23.54
CA GLN A 116 -10.25 4.07 22.66
C GLN A 116 -10.23 5.41 23.38
N LEU A 117 -9.19 6.19 23.12
CA LEU A 117 -9.06 7.59 23.51
C LEU A 117 -9.15 8.43 22.23
N THR A 118 -10.29 9.10 22.01
CA THR A 118 -10.48 9.94 20.83
C THR A 118 -10.09 11.37 21.15
N VAL A 119 -9.07 11.89 20.49
CA VAL A 119 -8.59 13.27 20.64
C VAL A 119 -9.17 14.11 19.50
N GLY A 120 -9.93 15.14 19.83
CA GLY A 120 -10.54 16.06 18.88
C GLY A 120 -9.79 17.40 18.77
N LEU A 121 -9.82 18.01 17.59
CA LEU A 121 -9.28 19.35 17.31
C LEU A 121 -10.33 20.20 16.58
N GLN A 122 -10.54 21.42 17.05
CA GLN A 122 -11.44 22.40 16.43
C GLN A 122 -10.80 23.80 16.39
N PHE A 123 -11.01 24.53 15.29
CA PHE A 123 -10.67 25.95 15.17
C PHE A 123 -11.94 26.79 15.08
N ILE A 124 -12.12 27.70 16.04
CA ILE A 124 -13.27 28.59 16.18
C ILE A 124 -12.80 30.01 15.82
N PRO A 125 -13.17 30.59 14.68
CA PRO A 125 -12.70 31.91 14.28
C PRO A 125 -13.26 33.04 15.19
N VAL A 126 -12.50 34.13 15.37
CA VAL A 126 -12.93 35.33 16.15
C VAL A 126 -14.09 36.07 15.50
N THR A 127 -14.20 36.04 14.16
CA THR A 127 -15.25 36.76 13.46
C THR A 127 -16.61 36.09 13.69
N HIS A 128 -17.49 36.77 14.44
CA HIS A 128 -18.90 36.41 14.57
C HIS A 128 -19.70 36.60 13.27
N THR A 129 -19.08 37.11 12.20
CA THR A 129 -19.77 37.28 10.93
C THR A 129 -20.04 35.95 10.27
N MET A 130 -21.29 35.48 10.37
CA MET A 130 -21.71 34.13 9.99
C MET A 130 -21.55 33.81 8.49
N CYS A 131 -21.21 34.82 7.66
CA CYS A 131 -21.12 34.71 6.21
C CYS A 131 -19.69 34.79 5.65
N VAL A 132 -18.65 34.91 6.49
CA VAL A 132 -17.26 34.98 6.03
C VAL A 132 -16.54 33.65 6.28
N VAL A 133 -15.94 33.10 5.23
CA VAL A 133 -15.09 31.91 5.32
C VAL A 133 -13.69 32.34 5.74
N SER A 134 -13.27 31.97 6.95
CA SER A 134 -11.87 32.10 7.35
C SER A 134 -11.03 31.00 6.68
N ASN A 135 -9.83 31.34 6.19
CA ASN A 135 -8.91 30.40 5.57
C ASN A 135 -7.86 29.84 6.56
N SER A 136 -8.06 30.07 7.86
CA SER A 136 -7.14 29.59 8.89
C SER A 136 -7.33 28.10 9.16
N THR A 137 -6.23 27.39 9.35
CA THR A 137 -6.21 25.95 9.65
C THR A 137 -5.39 25.70 10.90
N ALA A 138 -5.94 24.96 11.86
CA ALA A 138 -5.19 24.45 13.00
C ALA A 138 -4.77 23.00 12.74
N THR A 139 -3.48 22.69 12.88
CA THR A 139 -2.93 21.35 12.67
C THR A 139 -2.25 20.86 13.94
N LEU A 140 -2.77 19.80 14.56
CA LEU A 140 -2.12 19.09 15.65
C LEU A 140 -1.03 18.18 15.07
N ASN A 141 0.21 18.38 15.51
CA ASN A 141 1.39 17.62 15.10
C ASN A 141 2.01 16.91 16.31
N ASN A 142 2.75 15.82 16.03
CA ASN A 142 3.53 15.07 17.02
C ASN A 142 2.71 14.65 18.25
N MET A 143 1.48 14.20 18.05
CA MET A 143 0.62 13.78 19.15
C MET A 143 1.21 12.55 19.85
N MET A 144 1.19 12.55 21.18
CA MET A 144 1.65 11.42 22.00
C MET A 144 0.70 11.22 23.18
N VAL A 145 0.52 9.98 23.59
CA VAL A 145 -0.26 9.64 24.78
C VAL A 145 0.63 8.85 25.74
N ASP A 146 0.79 9.37 26.94
CA ASP A 146 1.51 8.69 28.02
C ASP A 146 0.54 7.75 28.73
N PHE A 147 0.98 6.52 28.98
CA PHE A 147 0.21 5.49 29.69
C PHE A 147 0.90 5.07 30.97
N SER A 148 0.11 4.67 31.97
CA SER A 148 0.58 3.99 33.18
C SER A 148 -0.02 2.59 33.26
N GLY A 149 0.50 1.76 34.16
CA GLY A 149 0.03 0.38 34.38
C GLY A 149 0.79 -0.66 33.57
N THR A 150 0.21 -1.86 33.51
CA THR A 150 0.79 -3.04 32.84
C THR A 150 -0.23 -3.63 31.88
N ALA A 151 0.15 -3.79 30.62
CA ALA A 151 -0.72 -4.36 29.61
C ALA A 151 -1.16 -5.77 30.02
N LYS A 152 -2.48 -5.99 30.05
CA LYS A 152 -3.09 -7.29 30.32
C LYS A 152 -3.07 -8.12 29.04
N ALA A 153 -2.42 -9.28 29.10
CA ALA A 153 -2.45 -10.24 28.00
C ALA A 153 -3.88 -10.81 27.83
N PRO A 154 -4.34 -11.04 26.59
CA PRO A 154 -5.59 -11.74 26.35
C PRO A 154 -5.51 -13.17 26.92
N THR A 155 -6.66 -13.68 27.34
CA THR A 155 -6.81 -15.06 27.87
C THR A 155 -7.69 -15.93 26.97
N THR A 156 -8.41 -15.31 26.04
CA THR A 156 -9.27 -15.97 25.06
C THR A 156 -8.92 -15.52 23.64
N VAL A 157 -9.32 -16.32 22.65
CA VAL A 157 -9.18 -15.97 21.23
C VAL A 157 -9.98 -14.71 20.91
N GLY A 158 -11.15 -14.51 21.51
CA GLY A 158 -11.94 -13.28 21.34
C GLY A 158 -11.24 -12.05 21.91
N GLU A 159 -10.61 -12.15 23.08
CA GLU A 159 -9.85 -11.06 23.71
C GLU A 159 -8.59 -10.67 22.91
N PHE A 160 -8.08 -11.56 22.05
CA PHE A 160 -6.99 -11.23 21.14
C PHE A 160 -7.34 -10.09 20.19
N PHE A 161 -8.63 -9.92 19.88
CA PHE A 161 -9.18 -8.92 18.95
C PHE A 161 -9.90 -7.76 19.67
N PRO A 162 -9.19 -6.86 20.35
CA PRO A 162 -9.79 -5.66 20.93
C PRO A 162 -10.35 -4.74 19.83
N ALA A 163 -11.05 -3.67 20.23
CA ALA A 163 -11.60 -2.69 19.29
C ALA A 163 -10.52 -2.00 18.45
N SER A 164 -9.29 -1.92 18.94
CA SER A 164 -8.15 -1.35 18.22
C SER A 164 -6.83 -1.94 18.72
N VAL A 165 -5.83 -1.99 17.84
CA VAL A 165 -4.46 -2.43 18.14
C VAL A 165 -3.46 -1.49 17.48
N PRO A 166 -2.27 -1.26 18.07
CA PRO A 166 -1.25 -0.41 17.46
C PRO A 166 -0.60 -1.08 16.24
N ALA A 167 -0.31 -2.37 16.32
CA ALA A 167 0.31 -3.13 15.24
C ALA A 167 0.00 -4.63 15.30
N VAL A 168 0.02 -5.27 14.12
CA VAL A 168 -0.05 -6.73 13.96
C VAL A 168 1.13 -7.16 13.09
N VAL A 169 1.92 -8.12 13.57
CA VAL A 169 3.02 -8.72 12.80
C VAL A 169 2.71 -10.16 12.42
N LEU A 170 2.91 -10.48 11.14
CA LEU A 170 2.72 -11.82 10.58
C LEU A 170 4.08 -12.40 10.16
N PRO A 171 4.66 -13.33 10.93
CA PRO A 171 5.85 -14.06 10.48
C PRO A 171 5.50 -15.06 9.38
N VAL A 172 6.33 -15.12 8.34
CA VAL A 172 6.24 -16.10 7.25
C VAL A 172 7.26 -17.21 7.47
N PRO A 173 6.86 -18.49 7.53
CA PRO A 173 7.78 -19.62 7.63
C PRO A 173 8.83 -19.64 6.51
N ALA A 174 9.95 -20.33 6.71
CA ALA A 174 11.04 -20.42 5.73
C ALA A 174 10.62 -21.08 4.40
N ASP A 175 9.72 -22.06 4.47
CA ASP A 175 9.19 -22.78 3.31
C ASP A 175 7.66 -22.84 3.40
N PRO A 176 6.95 -21.75 3.08
CA PRO A 176 5.51 -21.73 3.15
C PRO A 176 4.90 -22.51 1.97
N GLY A 177 4.06 -23.49 2.27
CA GLY A 177 3.18 -24.10 1.27
C GLY A 177 2.19 -23.09 0.67
N ALA A 178 1.61 -23.41 -0.48
CA ALA A 178 0.69 -22.52 -1.18
C ALA A 178 -0.55 -22.14 -0.34
N ASP A 179 -1.03 -23.05 0.50
CA ASP A 179 -2.12 -22.85 1.45
C ASP A 179 -1.73 -21.88 2.58
N VAL A 180 -0.53 -22.05 3.17
CA VAL A 180 0.03 -21.13 4.17
C VAL A 180 0.23 -19.75 3.58
N SER A 181 0.81 -19.64 2.38
CA SER A 181 0.97 -18.36 1.68
C SER A 181 -0.37 -17.66 1.43
N ALA A 182 -1.38 -18.38 0.91
CA ALA A 182 -2.72 -17.84 0.69
C ALA A 182 -3.38 -17.39 2.00
N ALA A 183 -3.22 -18.16 3.08
CA ALA A 183 -3.76 -17.80 4.38
C ALA A 183 -3.06 -16.60 5.01
N ILE A 184 -1.73 -16.46 4.89
CA ILE A 184 -0.99 -15.28 5.35
C ILE A 184 -1.45 -14.03 4.60
N MET A 185 -1.54 -14.09 3.27
CA MET A 185 -2.02 -12.97 2.45
C MET A 185 -3.45 -12.57 2.81
N THR A 186 -4.33 -13.55 3.00
CA THR A 186 -5.72 -13.34 3.42
C THR A 186 -5.80 -12.77 4.85
N ALA A 187 -4.95 -13.24 5.75
CA ALA A 187 -4.86 -12.76 7.13
C ALA A 187 -4.36 -11.30 7.17
N SER A 188 -3.37 -10.95 6.35
CA SER A 188 -2.88 -9.57 6.22
C SER A 188 -3.98 -8.63 5.72
N ALA A 189 -4.77 -9.04 4.73
CA ALA A 189 -5.95 -8.31 4.31
C ALA A 189 -6.99 -8.22 5.44
N ALA A 190 -7.35 -9.34 6.08
CA ALA A 190 -8.32 -9.34 7.17
C ALA A 190 -7.93 -8.39 8.33
N MET A 191 -6.65 -8.33 8.69
CA MET A 191 -6.14 -7.40 9.71
C MET A 191 -6.14 -5.95 9.24
N ALA A 192 -5.77 -5.67 7.99
CA ALA A 192 -5.84 -4.32 7.43
C ALA A 192 -7.28 -3.82 7.28
N GLN A 193 -8.26 -4.71 7.04
CA GLN A 193 -9.67 -4.36 7.02
C GLN A 193 -10.23 -4.11 8.43
N ARG A 194 -9.90 -4.98 9.39
CA ARG A 194 -10.37 -4.87 10.77
C ARG A 194 -9.77 -3.67 11.50
N TYR A 195 -8.49 -3.38 11.24
CA TYR A 195 -7.73 -2.33 11.91
C TYR A 195 -7.06 -1.42 10.87
N PRO A 196 -7.83 -0.51 10.22
CA PRO A 196 -7.32 0.34 9.14
C PRO A 196 -6.13 1.22 9.60
N ASP A 197 -6.16 1.67 10.84
CA ASP A 197 -5.13 2.53 11.45
C ASP A 197 -3.95 1.77 12.05
N ALA A 198 -4.03 0.43 12.14
CA ALA A 198 -2.94 -0.37 12.70
C ALA A 198 -1.81 -0.59 11.69
N ALA A 199 -0.58 -0.63 12.19
CA ALA A 199 0.55 -1.08 11.41
C ALA A 199 0.48 -2.61 11.21
N VAL A 200 0.15 -3.06 9.99
CA VAL A 200 0.20 -4.47 9.60
C VAL A 200 1.53 -4.72 8.92
N ALA A 201 2.38 -5.54 9.54
CA ALA A 201 3.71 -5.87 9.03
C ALA A 201 3.83 -7.37 8.76
N VAL A 202 4.40 -7.72 7.62
CA VAL A 202 4.69 -9.12 7.27
C VAL A 202 6.21 -9.25 7.17
N VAL A 203 6.77 -10.24 7.85
CA VAL A 203 8.23 -10.41 7.95
C VAL A 203 8.61 -11.89 7.82
N PRO A 204 9.82 -12.23 7.37
CA PRO A 204 10.36 -13.57 7.55
C PRO A 204 10.35 -13.97 9.03
N GLU A 205 10.05 -15.23 9.35
CA GLU A 205 9.99 -15.70 10.74
C GLU A 205 11.30 -15.46 11.51
N ALA A 206 12.44 -15.58 10.83
CA ALA A 206 13.76 -15.31 11.40
C ALA A 206 13.95 -13.85 11.87
N GLU A 207 13.15 -12.90 11.34
CA GLU A 207 13.22 -11.48 11.67
C GLU A 207 12.20 -11.06 12.75
N LEU A 208 11.34 -11.98 13.20
CA LEU A 208 10.25 -11.68 14.12
C LEU A 208 10.73 -11.00 15.41
N VAL A 209 11.79 -11.51 16.03
CA VAL A 209 12.32 -10.98 17.29
C VAL A 209 12.81 -9.53 17.11
N ALA A 210 13.57 -9.28 16.04
CA ALA A 210 14.07 -7.95 15.73
C ALA A 210 12.92 -6.97 15.45
N ARG A 211 11.88 -7.43 14.74
CA ARG A 211 10.70 -6.61 14.45
C ARG A 211 9.95 -6.26 15.74
N VAL A 212 9.66 -7.25 16.58
CA VAL A 212 8.88 -7.10 17.82
C VAL A 212 9.54 -6.10 18.78
N ALA A 213 10.86 -6.05 18.84
CA ALA A 213 11.60 -5.10 19.69
C ALA A 213 11.31 -3.62 19.38
N THR A 214 10.77 -3.31 18.19
CA THR A 214 10.44 -1.94 17.76
C THR A 214 8.94 -1.60 17.81
N LEU A 215 8.09 -2.58 18.13
CA LEU A 215 6.64 -2.41 18.09
C LEU A 215 6.11 -1.76 19.38
N PRO A 216 5.05 -0.93 19.28
CA PRO A 216 4.40 -0.37 20.47
C PRO A 216 3.81 -1.45 21.38
N THR A 217 3.73 -1.16 22.70
CA THR A 217 3.02 -2.00 23.66
C THR A 217 1.58 -2.24 23.22
N GLY A 218 1.11 -3.48 23.34
CA GLY A 218 -0.22 -3.87 22.88
C GLY A 218 -0.27 -4.35 21.43
N SER A 219 0.88 -4.46 20.76
CA SER A 219 0.98 -5.13 19.45
C SER A 219 0.65 -6.63 19.55
N ARG A 220 0.36 -7.24 18.39
CA ARG A 220 -0.06 -8.64 18.27
C ARG A 220 0.80 -9.40 17.27
N ILE A 221 1.01 -10.70 17.51
CA ILE A 221 1.62 -11.62 16.55
C ILE A 221 0.53 -12.55 16.01
N LEU A 222 0.49 -12.72 14.70
CA LEU A 222 -0.45 -13.62 14.03
C LEU A 222 0.32 -14.60 13.15
N SER A 223 0.40 -15.85 13.60
CA SER A 223 1.12 -16.92 12.91
C SER A 223 0.16 -17.86 12.21
N VAL A 224 0.57 -18.31 11.03
CA VAL A 224 -0.16 -19.29 10.22
C VAL A 224 0.76 -20.48 10.03
N ILE A 225 0.29 -21.67 10.40
CA ILE A 225 1.07 -22.91 10.30
C ILE A 225 0.26 -23.98 9.56
N ALA A 226 0.94 -24.78 8.75
CA ALA A 226 0.33 -25.95 8.14
C ALA A 226 0.14 -27.04 9.20
N ASP A 227 -1.06 -27.60 9.29
CA ASP A 227 -1.40 -28.74 10.12
C ASP A 227 -2.43 -29.60 9.39
N GLN A 228 -2.20 -30.90 9.32
CA GLN A 228 -3.10 -31.86 8.66
C GLN A 228 -4.28 -32.26 9.57
N GLY A 229 -4.30 -31.80 10.82
CA GLY A 229 -5.44 -31.93 11.72
C GLY A 229 -6.60 -30.99 11.42
N GLU A 230 -7.58 -30.96 12.31
CA GLU A 230 -8.69 -30.01 12.23
C GLU A 230 -8.18 -28.56 12.35
N THR A 231 -8.80 -27.65 11.60
CA THR A 231 -8.46 -26.23 11.67
C THR A 231 -8.72 -25.69 13.08
N ALA A 232 -7.66 -25.15 13.68
CA ALA A 232 -7.69 -24.63 15.04
C ALA A 232 -7.12 -23.22 15.09
N THR A 233 -7.60 -22.46 16.08
CA THR A 233 -7.08 -21.13 16.41
C THR A 233 -6.73 -21.13 17.88
N LYS A 234 -5.45 -20.91 18.17
CA LYS A 234 -4.90 -21.04 19.52
C LYS A 234 -4.18 -19.77 19.94
N LEU A 235 -4.42 -19.35 21.17
CA LEU A 235 -3.70 -18.29 21.83
C LEU A 235 -2.40 -18.82 22.44
N ALA A 236 -1.32 -18.09 22.21
CA ALA A 236 0.02 -18.37 22.69
C ALA A 236 0.74 -17.06 23.03
N THR A 237 2.03 -17.14 23.34
CA THR A 237 2.91 -16.00 23.54
C THR A 237 4.21 -16.25 22.80
N ALA A 238 4.68 -15.28 22.05
CA ALA A 238 5.96 -15.32 21.35
C ALA A 238 6.64 -13.96 21.46
N ALA A 239 7.96 -13.96 21.67
CA ALA A 239 8.75 -12.74 21.83
C ALA A 239 8.17 -11.71 22.83
N GLY A 240 7.51 -12.17 23.89
CA GLY A 240 6.88 -11.32 24.91
C GLY A 240 5.56 -10.65 24.50
N LEU A 241 5.02 -10.96 23.32
CA LEU A 241 3.72 -10.46 22.84
C LEU A 241 2.67 -11.58 22.75
N PRO A 242 1.37 -11.25 22.88
CA PRO A 242 0.29 -12.18 22.59
C PRO A 242 0.35 -12.64 21.13
N GLN A 243 0.28 -13.95 20.93
CA GLN A 243 0.33 -14.59 19.62
C GLN A 243 -0.96 -15.36 19.38
N LEU A 244 -1.53 -15.23 18.19
CA LEU A 244 -2.58 -16.11 17.70
C LEU A 244 -2.00 -17.02 16.63
N ILE A 245 -2.20 -18.33 16.78
CA ILE A 245 -1.73 -19.35 15.85
C ILE A 245 -2.96 -19.92 15.14
N LEU A 246 -3.00 -19.76 13.82
CA LEU A 246 -3.94 -20.45 12.94
C LEU A 246 -3.25 -21.69 12.40
N SER A 247 -3.80 -22.86 12.70
CA SER A 247 -3.33 -24.14 12.18
C SER A 247 -4.41 -24.81 11.34
N GLY A 248 -4.01 -25.49 10.27
CA GLY A 248 -4.90 -26.18 9.35
C GLY A 248 -4.24 -26.34 7.98
N HIS A 249 -5.03 -26.70 6.98
CA HIS A 249 -4.55 -26.97 5.63
C HIS A 249 -5.54 -26.46 4.57
N ASP A 250 -5.02 -26.28 3.35
CA ASP A 250 -5.80 -25.96 2.15
C ASP A 250 -6.77 -24.77 2.34
N GLU A 251 -7.98 -24.91 1.80
CA GLU A 251 -9.06 -23.93 1.87
C GLU A 251 -9.50 -23.62 3.30
N GLN A 252 -9.40 -24.58 4.23
CA GLN A 252 -9.84 -24.36 5.60
C GLN A 252 -9.00 -23.27 6.28
N LEU A 253 -7.68 -23.31 6.09
CA LEU A 253 -6.76 -22.33 6.63
C LEU A 253 -7.05 -20.91 6.09
N ARG A 254 -7.35 -20.82 4.79
CA ARG A 254 -7.76 -19.55 4.16
C ARG A 254 -9.09 -19.05 4.70
N THR A 255 -10.07 -19.92 4.90
CA THR A 255 -11.37 -19.51 5.47
C THR A 255 -11.27 -19.09 6.94
N ALA A 256 -10.33 -19.66 7.70
CA ALA A 256 -10.01 -19.23 9.05
C ALA A 256 -9.32 -17.85 9.06
N ALA A 257 -8.38 -17.61 8.13
CA ALA A 257 -7.77 -16.31 7.95
C ALA A 257 -8.81 -15.21 7.61
N ARG A 258 -9.83 -15.52 6.80
CA ARG A 258 -10.95 -14.59 6.54
C ARG A 258 -11.77 -14.27 7.79
N ALA A 259 -11.95 -15.25 8.68
CA ALA A 259 -12.74 -15.07 9.90
C ALA A 259 -12.17 -13.99 10.82
N LEU A 260 -10.87 -13.71 10.70
CA LEU A 260 -10.18 -12.69 11.48
C LEU A 260 -10.70 -11.26 11.21
N ALA A 261 -11.33 -11.02 10.07
CA ALA A 261 -11.96 -9.73 9.76
C ALA A 261 -13.30 -9.53 10.51
N SER A 262 -13.90 -10.60 11.02
CA SER A 262 -15.26 -10.59 11.57
C SER A 262 -15.29 -10.15 13.04
N ASP A 263 -16.24 -9.30 13.38
CA ASP A 263 -16.52 -8.93 14.78
C ASP A 263 -17.10 -10.08 15.61
N LYS A 264 -17.56 -11.15 14.95
CA LYS A 264 -18.05 -12.36 15.62
C LYS A 264 -16.93 -13.18 16.28
N THR A 265 -15.66 -12.82 16.06
CA THR A 265 -14.51 -13.38 16.80
C THR A 265 -14.66 -13.22 18.32
N ALA A 266 -15.43 -12.23 18.77
CA ALA A 266 -15.78 -12.04 20.19
C ALA A 266 -16.50 -13.25 20.84
N LEU A 267 -17.09 -14.16 20.06
CA LEU A 267 -17.73 -15.38 20.55
C LEU A 267 -16.71 -16.48 20.95
N ALA A 268 -15.43 -16.33 20.57
CA ALA A 268 -14.38 -17.29 20.88
C ALA A 268 -13.84 -17.11 22.32
N VAL A 269 -14.63 -17.55 23.30
CA VAL A 269 -14.41 -17.30 24.74
C VAL A 269 -13.41 -18.22 25.43
N THR A 270 -12.64 -19.02 24.68
CA THR A 270 -11.60 -19.92 25.18
C THR A 270 -10.24 -19.58 24.58
N SER A 271 -9.15 -20.05 25.18
CA SER A 271 -7.78 -19.86 24.67
C SER A 271 -7.47 -20.68 23.41
N SER A 272 -8.34 -21.63 23.06
CA SER A 272 -8.25 -22.42 21.84
C SER A 272 -9.66 -22.75 21.36
N VAL A 273 -9.89 -22.59 20.07
CA VAL A 273 -11.16 -22.93 19.39
C VAL A 273 -10.90 -23.71 18.13
N THR A 274 -11.83 -24.57 17.73
CA THR A 274 -11.88 -25.20 16.42
C THR A 274 -13.00 -24.56 15.60
N GLY A 275 -12.88 -24.61 14.26
CA GLY A 275 -13.94 -24.15 13.37
C GLY A 275 -14.15 -22.62 13.35
N LEU A 276 -13.18 -21.81 13.78
CA LEU A 276 -13.20 -20.37 13.54
C LEU A 276 -13.01 -20.11 12.04
N THR A 277 -14.13 -20.05 11.31
CA THR A 277 -14.14 -19.86 9.85
C THR A 277 -15.20 -18.83 9.47
N SER A 278 -15.00 -18.17 8.33
CA SER A 278 -16.01 -17.31 7.73
C SER A 278 -16.15 -17.59 6.24
N ALA A 279 -17.39 -17.53 5.77
CA ALA A 279 -17.69 -17.36 4.36
C ALA A 279 -17.18 -15.98 3.90
N LEU A 280 -16.89 -15.86 2.60
CA LEU A 280 -16.64 -14.55 2.01
C LEU A 280 -17.95 -13.75 2.04
N PRO A 281 -17.96 -12.50 2.52
CA PRO A 281 -19.12 -11.64 2.41
C PRO A 281 -19.55 -11.52 0.94
N ALA A 282 -20.85 -11.46 0.70
CA ALA A 282 -21.36 -11.26 -0.65
C ALA A 282 -20.77 -9.97 -1.26
N ALA A 283 -20.51 -10.00 -2.57
CA ALA A 283 -20.06 -8.82 -3.30
C ALA A 283 -21.07 -7.68 -3.13
N PRO A 284 -20.61 -6.45 -2.88
CA PRO A 284 -21.50 -5.30 -2.83
C PRO A 284 -22.31 -5.16 -4.12
N GLY A 285 -23.57 -4.73 -3.99
CA GLY A 285 -24.40 -4.37 -5.12
C GLY A 285 -23.98 -3.05 -5.77
N LEU A 286 -24.57 -2.75 -6.92
CA LEU A 286 -24.37 -1.48 -7.63
C LEU A 286 -25.15 -0.31 -7.04
N VAL A 287 -26.01 -0.54 -6.05
CA VAL A 287 -26.77 0.48 -5.35
C VAL A 287 -26.28 0.53 -3.92
N GLN A 288 -25.82 1.71 -3.48
CA GLN A 288 -25.35 1.96 -2.13
C GLN A 288 -26.11 3.15 -1.55
N SER A 289 -26.66 3.03 -0.35
CA SER A 289 -27.18 4.19 0.38
C SER A 289 -26.04 5.01 1.01
N LEU A 290 -26.27 6.26 1.40
CA LEU A 290 -25.25 7.01 2.15
C LEU A 290 -24.86 6.31 3.46
N LYS A 291 -25.81 5.60 4.07
CA LYS A 291 -25.56 4.77 5.25
C LYS A 291 -24.61 3.60 4.95
N ASP A 292 -24.78 2.92 3.81
CA ASP A 292 -23.88 1.83 3.40
C ASP A 292 -22.46 2.34 3.08
N LEU A 293 -22.35 3.60 2.65
CA LEU A 293 -21.09 4.30 2.44
C LEU A 293 -20.44 4.81 3.74
N GLY A 294 -21.03 4.49 4.90
CA GLY A 294 -20.50 4.82 6.23
C GLY A 294 -21.05 6.12 6.84
N SER A 295 -21.95 6.83 6.17
CA SER A 295 -22.58 8.05 6.71
C SER A 295 -23.86 7.71 7.47
N THR A 296 -23.77 7.56 8.80
CA THR A 296 -24.92 7.23 9.65
C THR A 296 -25.83 8.44 9.91
N THR A 297 -25.26 9.64 10.03
CA THR A 297 -25.98 10.90 10.19
C THR A 297 -25.31 11.99 9.36
N LEU A 298 -26.08 12.71 8.54
CA LEU A 298 -25.57 13.84 7.76
C LEU A 298 -26.46 15.07 7.94
N LYS A 299 -25.94 16.03 8.69
CA LYS A 299 -26.62 17.29 9.05
C LYS A 299 -25.69 18.46 8.79
N LEU A 300 -26.20 19.49 8.12
CA LEU A 300 -25.56 20.78 7.93
C LEU A 300 -26.37 21.81 8.72
N SER A 301 -25.71 22.70 9.46
CA SER A 301 -26.40 23.72 10.27
C SER A 301 -25.60 25.01 10.28
N GLY A 302 -26.31 26.14 10.20
CA GLY A 302 -25.74 27.49 10.30
C GLY A 302 -25.94 28.35 9.06
N TYR A 303 -25.42 29.57 9.14
CA TYR A 303 -25.31 30.52 8.03
C TYR A 303 -23.90 30.46 7.43
N GLY A 304 -23.71 30.97 6.21
CA GLY A 304 -22.45 30.85 5.47
C GLY A 304 -22.44 29.61 4.58
N THR A 305 -21.33 28.86 4.57
CA THR A 305 -21.15 27.70 3.67
C THR A 305 -20.72 26.40 4.38
N PRO A 306 -21.48 25.86 5.36
CA PRO A 306 -21.12 24.58 5.96
C PRO A 306 -21.12 23.43 4.95
N GLU A 307 -20.16 22.52 5.10
CA GLU A 307 -19.92 21.39 4.19
C GLU A 307 -19.87 20.06 4.96
N SER A 308 -20.26 18.99 4.28
CA SER A 308 -20.13 17.61 4.74
C SER A 308 -19.64 16.74 3.59
N PHE A 309 -18.89 15.69 3.92
CA PHE A 309 -18.21 14.83 2.98
C PHE A 309 -18.59 13.38 3.22
N VAL A 310 -18.82 12.64 2.14
CA VAL A 310 -18.98 11.19 2.14
C VAL A 310 -17.93 10.62 1.18
N GLY A 311 -17.07 9.74 1.70
CA GLY A 311 -16.11 9.01 0.88
C GLY A 311 -16.81 7.94 0.06
N VAL A 312 -16.50 7.88 -1.23
CA VAL A 312 -17.07 6.91 -2.18
C VAL A 312 -15.96 6.24 -2.97
N THR A 313 -15.75 4.95 -2.76
CA THR A 313 -14.75 4.16 -3.49
C THR A 313 -15.42 3.22 -4.48
N GLN A 314 -14.79 2.96 -5.62
CA GLN A 314 -15.37 2.03 -6.61
C GLN A 314 -15.50 0.60 -6.04
N SER A 315 -14.63 0.21 -5.10
CA SER A 315 -14.68 -1.09 -4.43
C SER A 315 -15.97 -1.29 -3.61
N GLN A 316 -16.65 -0.22 -3.18
CA GLN A 316 -17.99 -0.29 -2.55
C GLN A 316 -19.08 -0.75 -3.53
N PHE A 317 -18.84 -0.72 -4.84
CA PHE A 317 -19.74 -1.26 -5.86
C PHE A 317 -19.27 -2.63 -6.40
N GLY A 318 -18.33 -3.28 -5.69
CA GLY A 318 -17.81 -4.60 -6.04
C GLY A 318 -16.86 -4.62 -7.24
N GLY A 319 -16.36 -3.47 -7.71
CA GLY A 319 -15.34 -3.37 -8.77
C GLY A 319 -15.47 -2.10 -9.61
N PRO A 320 -14.87 -2.04 -10.81
CA PRO A 320 -14.81 -0.80 -11.59
C PRO A 320 -16.19 -0.34 -12.05
N VAL A 321 -16.41 0.97 -12.03
CA VAL A 321 -17.66 1.62 -12.48
C VAL A 321 -17.39 2.68 -13.56
N SER A 322 -18.33 2.82 -14.51
CA SER A 322 -18.25 3.78 -15.62
C SER A 322 -19.11 5.03 -15.41
N SER A 323 -20.16 4.94 -14.61
CA SER A 323 -21.03 6.06 -14.25
C SER A 323 -21.66 5.83 -12.88
N VAL A 324 -22.03 6.92 -12.21
CA VAL A 324 -22.74 6.91 -10.93
C VAL A 324 -23.87 7.93 -10.98
N LYS A 325 -25.09 7.51 -10.68
CA LYS A 325 -26.24 8.38 -10.45
C LYS A 325 -26.39 8.62 -8.95
N VAL A 326 -26.40 9.89 -8.56
CA VAL A 326 -26.58 10.35 -7.18
C VAL A 326 -28.03 10.78 -7.01
N GLN A 327 -28.73 10.19 -6.04
CA GLN A 327 -30.05 10.62 -5.60
C GLN A 327 -29.98 10.96 -4.10
N LEU A 328 -30.09 12.23 -3.75
CA LEU A 328 -30.11 12.69 -2.36
C LEU A 328 -31.51 13.16 -1.98
N LYS A 329 -31.94 12.78 -0.78
CA LYS A 329 -33.21 13.18 -0.18
C LYS A 329 -32.96 13.69 1.21
N GLY A 330 -33.78 14.63 1.65
CA GLY A 330 -33.68 15.14 2.99
C GLY A 330 -34.72 16.20 3.29
N THR A 331 -34.55 16.81 4.45
CA THR A 331 -35.39 17.88 4.97
C THR A 331 -34.55 19.09 5.32
N HIS A 332 -35.20 20.24 5.40
CA HIS A 332 -34.58 21.47 5.88
C HIS A 332 -35.54 22.28 6.73
N THR A 333 -35.00 23.15 7.59
CA THR A 333 -35.80 24.16 8.30
C THR A 333 -36.46 25.11 7.30
N ALA A 334 -37.64 25.64 7.64
CA ALA A 334 -38.31 26.65 6.83
C ALA A 334 -37.36 27.84 6.57
N VAL A 335 -37.26 28.27 5.31
CA VAL A 335 -36.45 29.42 4.92
C VAL A 335 -37.26 30.70 5.17
N PRO A 336 -36.80 31.60 6.06
CA PRO A 336 -37.52 32.84 6.37
C PRO A 336 -37.68 33.74 5.14
N ASP A 337 -38.70 34.58 5.14
CA ASP A 337 -38.88 35.61 4.10
C ASP A 337 -37.63 36.51 4.01
N ASN A 338 -37.16 36.78 2.80
CA ASN A 338 -35.94 37.53 2.49
C ASN A 338 -34.62 36.89 2.96
N ALA A 339 -34.62 35.63 3.41
CA ALA A 339 -33.42 34.80 3.55
C ALA A 339 -33.12 34.05 2.24
N GLN A 340 -31.88 33.56 2.08
CA GLN A 340 -31.50 32.74 0.93
C GLN A 340 -30.81 31.46 1.38
N ALA A 341 -31.13 30.37 0.69
CA ALA A 341 -30.70 29.04 1.04
C ALA A 341 -30.49 28.22 -0.24
N GLN A 342 -29.32 27.60 -0.36
CA GLN A 342 -28.99 26.78 -1.51
C GLN A 342 -28.20 25.56 -1.07
N LEU A 343 -28.58 24.38 -1.56
CA LEU A 343 -27.83 23.15 -1.39
C LEU A 343 -27.07 22.85 -2.70
N SER A 344 -25.76 22.70 -2.60
CA SER A 344 -24.89 22.33 -3.71
C SER A 344 -24.24 20.98 -3.46
N VAL A 345 -24.20 20.14 -4.47
CA VAL A 345 -23.64 18.78 -4.43
C VAL A 345 -22.46 18.71 -5.38
N PHE A 346 -21.31 18.29 -4.87
CA PHE A 346 -20.05 18.19 -5.59
C PHE A 346 -19.54 16.75 -5.60
N TRP A 347 -18.84 16.39 -6.66
CA TRP A 347 -18.08 15.16 -6.79
C TRP A 347 -16.64 15.47 -7.13
N ASN A 348 -15.68 15.15 -6.26
CA ASN A 348 -14.26 15.50 -6.47
C ASN A 348 -14.06 16.97 -6.90
N ASP A 349 -14.82 17.88 -6.28
CA ASP A 349 -14.88 19.32 -6.57
C ASP A 349 -15.63 19.76 -7.84
N TYR A 350 -16.12 18.81 -8.65
CA TYR A 350 -17.03 19.12 -9.75
C TYR A 350 -18.46 19.33 -9.24
N LEU A 351 -19.05 20.50 -9.52
CA LEU A 351 -20.45 20.78 -9.16
C LEU A 351 -21.39 19.92 -9.99
N LEU A 352 -22.04 18.94 -9.35
CA LEU A 352 -23.03 18.07 -9.99
C LEU A 352 -24.39 18.76 -10.12
N SER A 353 -24.83 19.40 -9.03
CA SER A 353 -26.14 20.03 -8.96
C SER A 353 -26.17 21.10 -7.89
N SER A 354 -27.00 22.11 -8.09
CA SER A 354 -27.30 23.15 -7.10
C SER A 354 -28.79 23.42 -7.08
N LYS A 355 -29.38 23.51 -5.90
CA LYS A 355 -30.82 23.67 -5.71
C LYS A 355 -31.10 24.70 -4.62
N ASN A 356 -31.95 25.67 -4.91
CA ASN A 356 -32.46 26.57 -3.89
C ASN A 356 -33.43 25.80 -2.96
N LEU A 357 -33.38 26.10 -1.66
CA LEU A 357 -34.23 25.45 -0.66
C LEU A 357 -35.50 26.28 -0.40
N ASP A 358 -36.13 26.76 -1.47
CA ASP A 358 -37.37 27.54 -1.43
C ASP A 358 -38.61 26.64 -1.55
N GLY A 359 -39.62 26.91 -0.71
CA GLY A 359 -40.91 26.22 -0.75
C GLY A 359 -40.92 24.81 -0.14
N GLY A 360 -41.53 24.69 1.04
CA GLY A 360 -41.65 23.43 1.78
C GLY A 360 -40.51 23.16 2.76
N ASP A 361 -40.43 21.93 3.25
CA ASP A 361 -39.48 21.43 4.26
C ASP A 361 -38.69 20.20 3.79
N THR A 362 -38.86 19.79 2.52
CA THR A 362 -38.22 18.61 1.94
C THR A 362 -37.52 18.94 0.62
N PHE A 363 -36.48 18.17 0.29
CA PHE A 363 -35.80 18.30 -0.99
C PHE A 363 -35.42 16.93 -1.57
N THR A 364 -35.22 16.94 -2.89
CA THR A 364 -34.60 15.86 -3.63
C THR A 364 -33.64 16.47 -4.65
N VAL A 365 -32.47 15.85 -4.78
CA VAL A 365 -31.45 16.15 -5.79
C VAL A 365 -31.16 14.87 -6.55
N ASP A 366 -31.27 14.92 -7.86
CA ASP A 366 -30.88 13.85 -8.77
C ASP A 366 -29.80 14.38 -9.71
N ALA A 367 -28.63 13.74 -9.74
CA ALA A 367 -27.53 14.13 -10.60
C ALA A 367 -26.76 12.91 -11.11
N GLU A 368 -26.08 13.05 -12.24
CA GLU A 368 -25.21 12.02 -12.81
C GLU A 368 -23.76 12.48 -12.77
N VAL A 369 -22.87 11.60 -12.34
CA VAL A 369 -21.43 11.85 -12.32
C VAL A 369 -20.85 11.54 -13.71
N PRO A 370 -20.26 12.53 -14.40
CA PRO A 370 -19.60 12.28 -15.68
C PRO A 370 -18.43 11.29 -15.51
N ALA A 371 -18.27 10.36 -16.46
CA ALA A 371 -17.24 9.32 -16.40
C ALA A 371 -15.81 9.88 -16.20
N GLY A 372 -15.50 11.05 -16.79
CA GLY A 372 -14.19 11.70 -16.63
C GLY A 372 -13.91 12.27 -15.24
N GLN A 373 -14.91 12.34 -14.36
CA GLN A 373 -14.78 12.78 -12.97
C GLN A 373 -14.67 11.59 -11.99
N LEU A 374 -14.84 10.36 -12.47
CA LEU A 374 -14.75 9.15 -11.65
C LEU A 374 -13.31 8.71 -11.47
N GLN A 375 -12.89 8.68 -10.21
CA GLN A 375 -11.61 8.17 -9.73
C GLN A 375 -11.85 6.87 -8.93
N ALA A 376 -10.76 6.24 -8.48
CA ALA A 376 -10.82 5.05 -7.63
C ALA A 376 -11.47 5.34 -6.26
N LYS A 377 -11.03 6.45 -5.66
CA LYS A 377 -11.59 7.07 -4.46
C LYS A 377 -12.16 8.41 -4.86
N ASN A 378 -13.35 8.71 -4.37
CA ASN A 378 -14.07 9.92 -4.68
C ASN A 378 -14.64 10.54 -3.40
N GLY A 379 -14.89 11.84 -3.43
CA GLY A 379 -15.59 12.56 -2.38
C GLY A 379 -16.90 13.12 -2.91
N LEU A 380 -18.01 12.69 -2.30
CA LEU A 380 -19.30 13.38 -2.43
C LEU A 380 -19.35 14.48 -1.37
N ARG A 381 -19.27 15.73 -1.80
CA ARG A 381 -19.37 16.89 -0.91
C ARG A 381 -20.75 17.52 -1.02
N ILE A 382 -21.38 17.76 0.11
CA ILE A 382 -22.65 18.47 0.22
C ILE A 382 -22.39 19.79 0.93
N ARG A 383 -22.76 20.90 0.29
CA ARG A 383 -22.57 22.25 0.80
C ARG A 383 -23.89 22.96 0.92
N LEU A 384 -24.16 23.51 2.09
CA LEU A 384 -25.27 24.42 2.32
C LEU A 384 -24.73 25.84 2.22
N ALA A 385 -25.28 26.68 1.35
CA ALA A 385 -25.04 28.11 1.31
C ALA A 385 -26.27 28.84 1.85
N ALA A 386 -26.06 29.66 2.87
CA ALA A 386 -27.13 30.19 3.72
C ALA A 386 -26.88 31.65 4.06
N LEU A 387 -27.84 32.52 3.74
CA LEU A 387 -27.83 33.93 4.11
C LEU A 387 -29.05 34.26 4.99
N PRO A 388 -28.84 34.93 6.14
CA PRO A 388 -29.95 35.33 6.99
C PRO A 388 -30.82 36.39 6.30
N ALA A 389 -32.04 36.56 6.82
CA ALA A 389 -32.97 37.56 6.29
C ALA A 389 -32.33 38.96 6.33
N GLY A 390 -32.37 39.67 5.19
CA GLY A 390 -31.76 40.99 5.06
C GLY A 390 -30.24 41.01 4.88
N GLY A 391 -29.57 39.85 4.82
CA GLY A 391 -28.13 39.75 4.59
C GLY A 391 -27.25 40.25 5.74
N ASP A 392 -27.84 40.47 6.92
CA ASP A 392 -27.11 40.90 8.10
C ASP A 392 -26.35 39.74 8.73
N CYS A 393 -25.07 39.69 8.43
CA CYS A 393 -24.16 38.70 8.96
C CYS A 393 -23.53 39.13 10.29
N THR A 394 -23.84 40.32 10.83
CA THR A 394 -23.18 40.92 12.00
C THR A 394 -23.86 40.61 13.35
N GLY A 395 -25.02 39.94 13.33
CA GLY A 395 -25.89 39.79 14.50
C GLY A 395 -25.48 38.69 15.51
N PRO A 396 -25.74 38.89 16.83
CA PRO A 396 -25.57 37.86 17.85
C PRO A 396 -26.79 36.92 17.96
N ALA A 397 -26.54 35.64 18.27
CA ALA A 397 -27.35 34.63 19.00
C ALA A 397 -28.90 34.52 18.87
N GLY A 398 -29.59 35.24 17.97
CA GLY A 398 -31.06 35.29 17.91
C GLY A 398 -31.70 34.78 16.61
N VAL A 399 -30.89 34.45 15.59
CA VAL A 399 -31.41 33.90 14.34
C VAL A 399 -31.36 32.38 14.44
N MET A 400 -32.51 31.72 14.27
CA MET A 400 -32.54 30.26 14.21
C MET A 400 -31.65 29.81 13.03
N PRO A 401 -30.67 28.92 13.25
CA PRO A 401 -29.78 28.50 12.18
C PRO A 401 -30.59 27.77 11.12
N MET A 402 -30.22 27.94 9.85
CA MET A 402 -30.73 27.06 8.82
C MET A 402 -30.13 25.67 9.02
N GLU A 403 -30.97 24.65 9.00
CA GLU A 403 -30.52 23.26 9.09
C GLU A 403 -30.99 22.46 7.89
N VAL A 404 -30.13 21.55 7.42
CA VAL A 404 -30.43 20.57 6.38
C VAL A 404 -30.04 19.20 6.94
N THR A 405 -30.96 18.25 6.88
CA THR A 405 -30.74 16.86 7.29
C THR A 405 -30.98 15.94 6.11
N LEU A 406 -30.01 15.09 5.76
CA LEU A 406 -30.18 14.10 4.71
C LEU A 406 -30.73 12.79 5.28
N ASP A 407 -31.65 12.17 4.55
CA ASP A 407 -32.05 10.79 4.80
C ASP A 407 -30.94 9.88 4.24
N THR A 408 -30.06 9.42 5.13
CA THR A 408 -28.90 8.59 4.75
C THR A 408 -29.29 7.20 4.24
N SER A 409 -30.49 6.72 4.60
CA SER A 409 -31.02 5.43 4.16
C SER A 409 -31.78 5.51 2.84
N GLY A 410 -32.51 6.60 2.60
CA GLY A 410 -33.28 6.85 1.38
C GLY A 410 -32.51 7.58 0.27
N SER A 411 -31.34 8.14 0.58
CA SER A 411 -30.40 8.71 -0.39
C SER A 411 -29.45 7.63 -0.91
N THR A 412 -29.35 7.49 -2.23
CA THR A 412 -28.67 6.36 -2.89
C THR A 412 -27.75 6.81 -4.01
N LEU A 413 -26.65 6.08 -4.18
CA LEU A 413 -25.77 6.12 -5.33
C LEU A 413 -25.97 4.83 -6.14
N THR A 414 -26.29 4.96 -7.42
CA THR A 414 -26.48 3.83 -8.35
C THR A 414 -25.38 3.85 -9.39
N ALA A 415 -24.51 2.84 -9.38
CA ALA A 415 -23.39 2.72 -10.30
C ALA A 415 -23.71 1.82 -11.49
N VAL A 416 -22.95 1.99 -12.57
CA VAL A 416 -22.92 1.08 -13.72
C VAL A 416 -21.53 0.49 -13.85
N ARG A 417 -21.44 -0.83 -14.07
CA ARG A 417 -20.17 -1.54 -14.27
C ARG A 417 -19.43 -1.01 -15.50
N GLY A 418 -18.12 -0.80 -15.37
CA GLY A 418 -17.24 -0.44 -16.47
C GLY A 418 -15.96 0.24 -15.97
N GLY A 419 -14.96 0.45 -16.83
CA GLY A 419 -13.73 1.14 -16.42
C GLY A 419 -13.79 2.64 -16.74
N SER A 420 -13.87 3.50 -15.72
CA SER A 420 -13.73 4.96 -15.90
C SER A 420 -12.28 5.46 -15.81
N THR A 421 -11.43 4.71 -15.10
CA THR A 421 -10.04 5.12 -14.81
C THR A 421 -9.08 4.65 -15.89
N LYS A 422 -8.06 5.47 -16.17
CA LYS A 422 -6.94 5.09 -17.05
C LYS A 422 -6.20 3.88 -16.46
N ALA A 423 -5.52 3.12 -17.31
CA ALA A 423 -4.71 1.98 -16.86
C ALA A 423 -3.59 2.46 -15.92
N GLY A 424 -3.40 1.75 -14.81
CA GLY A 424 -2.38 2.09 -13.80
C GLY A 424 -2.77 1.64 -12.39
N PHE A 425 -2.00 2.11 -11.40
CA PHE A 425 -2.19 1.77 -9.99
C PHE A 425 -3.56 2.19 -9.45
N GLU A 426 -4.11 3.29 -9.97
CA GLU A 426 -5.44 3.79 -9.64
C GLU A 426 -6.57 2.82 -9.98
N ARG A 427 -6.35 1.78 -10.80
CA ARG A 427 -7.37 0.74 -11.05
C ARG A 427 -7.51 -0.26 -9.91
N PHE A 428 -6.58 -0.28 -8.98
CA PHE A 428 -6.55 -1.23 -7.88
C PHE A 428 -6.91 -0.53 -6.56
N PRO A 429 -7.60 -1.22 -5.63
CA PRO A 429 -7.92 -2.65 -5.66
C PRO A 429 -9.15 -3.05 -6.49
N GLN A 430 -9.97 -2.11 -6.95
CA GLN A 430 -11.28 -2.40 -7.54
C GLN A 430 -11.23 -3.34 -8.75
N ALA A 431 -10.16 -3.33 -9.54
CA ALA A 431 -9.98 -4.23 -10.68
C ALA A 431 -9.88 -5.72 -10.31
N PHE A 432 -9.57 -6.05 -9.04
CA PHE A 432 -9.61 -7.43 -8.53
C PHE A 432 -11.02 -7.86 -8.07
N GLY A 433 -11.92 -6.91 -7.83
CA GLY A 433 -13.15 -7.20 -7.10
C GLY A 433 -12.84 -7.72 -5.69
N GLN A 434 -13.37 -8.88 -5.33
CA GLN A 434 -13.12 -9.53 -4.03
C GLN A 434 -12.11 -10.68 -4.09
N SER A 435 -11.80 -11.24 -5.26
CA SER A 435 -10.96 -12.43 -5.38
C SER A 435 -9.67 -12.09 -6.11
N VAL A 436 -8.55 -12.17 -5.40
CA VAL A 436 -7.21 -11.88 -5.95
C VAL A 436 -6.48 -13.18 -6.24
N GLN A 437 -6.19 -13.42 -7.51
CA GLN A 437 -5.28 -14.49 -7.92
C GLN A 437 -3.84 -13.99 -7.79
N VAL A 438 -3.01 -14.73 -7.07
CA VAL A 438 -1.60 -14.42 -6.85
C VAL A 438 -0.74 -15.52 -7.45
N ALA A 439 0.20 -15.18 -8.32
CA ALA A 439 1.18 -16.11 -8.85
C ALA A 439 2.60 -15.72 -8.44
N PHE A 440 3.42 -16.72 -8.15
CA PHE A 440 4.84 -16.54 -7.89
C PHE A 440 5.65 -16.80 -9.16
N GLY A 441 6.52 -15.85 -9.52
CA GLY A 441 7.31 -15.88 -10.75
C GLY A 441 8.66 -16.58 -10.61
N ASP A 442 9.14 -16.75 -9.37
CA ASP A 442 10.39 -17.44 -9.04
C ASP A 442 10.17 -18.51 -7.96
N GLY A 443 11.24 -19.18 -7.54
CA GLY A 443 11.22 -20.22 -6.52
C GLY A 443 11.28 -19.73 -5.07
N ASN A 444 11.26 -18.42 -4.81
CA ASN A 444 11.41 -17.86 -3.46
C ASN A 444 10.06 -17.63 -2.77
N ALA A 445 9.41 -18.73 -2.35
CA ALA A 445 8.06 -18.69 -1.78
C ALA A 445 7.94 -17.80 -0.53
N GLN A 446 8.95 -17.79 0.36
CA GLN A 446 8.92 -16.96 1.56
C GLN A 446 8.93 -15.46 1.22
N ALA A 447 9.91 -15.00 0.43
CA ALA A 447 10.00 -13.58 0.06
C ALA A 447 8.79 -13.13 -0.76
N ASN A 448 8.31 -13.97 -1.68
CA ASN A 448 7.12 -13.65 -2.46
C ASN A 448 5.86 -13.56 -1.61
N THR A 449 5.73 -14.40 -0.58
CA THR A 449 4.61 -14.32 0.37
C THR A 449 4.68 -13.02 1.17
N VAL A 450 5.86 -12.64 1.68
CA VAL A 450 6.06 -11.38 2.41
C VAL A 450 5.67 -10.19 1.53
N ASN A 451 6.17 -10.14 0.29
CA ASN A 451 5.94 -9.05 -0.64
C ASN A 451 4.47 -8.96 -1.06
N ALA A 452 3.86 -10.10 -1.42
CA ALA A 452 2.45 -10.14 -1.81
C ALA A 452 1.53 -9.72 -0.66
N ALA A 453 1.75 -10.26 0.55
CA ALA A 453 0.94 -9.94 1.72
C ALA A 453 1.07 -8.46 2.13
N THR A 454 2.26 -7.88 1.99
CA THR A 454 2.49 -6.44 2.24
C THR A 454 1.73 -5.57 1.24
N LEU A 455 1.79 -5.89 -0.07
CA LEU A 455 1.03 -5.18 -1.09
C LEU A 455 -0.48 -5.32 -0.89
N LEU A 456 -0.96 -6.52 -0.54
CA LEU A 456 -2.36 -6.81 -0.30
C LEU A 456 -2.90 -6.11 0.95
N ALA A 457 -2.09 -5.99 2.02
CA ALA A 457 -2.46 -5.17 3.17
C ALA A 457 -2.60 -3.69 2.81
N SER A 458 -1.73 -3.16 1.93
CA SER A 458 -1.84 -1.78 1.43
C SER A 458 -3.10 -1.58 0.57
N LEU A 459 -3.34 -2.49 -0.38
CA LEU A 459 -4.53 -2.50 -1.23
C LEU A 459 -5.83 -2.63 -0.42
N GLN A 460 -5.84 -3.45 0.63
CA GLN A 460 -7.02 -3.67 1.44
C GLN A 460 -7.47 -2.41 2.20
N ARG A 461 -6.54 -1.54 2.61
CA ARG A 461 -6.90 -0.25 3.23
C ARG A 461 -7.70 0.65 2.29
N ASP A 462 -7.58 0.40 0.99
CA ASP A 462 -8.28 1.14 -0.07
C ASP A 462 -9.49 0.36 -0.64
N SER A 463 -9.76 -0.83 -0.10
CA SER A 463 -10.88 -1.67 -0.48
C SER A 463 -11.96 -1.68 0.59
N ALA A 464 -13.21 -1.41 0.21
CA ALA A 464 -14.34 -1.58 1.10
C ALA A 464 -14.72 -3.05 1.32
N SER A 465 -14.37 -3.92 0.37
CA SER A 465 -14.60 -5.36 0.49
C SER A 465 -13.34 -6.07 0.94
N LEU A 466 -13.51 -7.17 1.69
CA LEU A 466 -12.41 -8.07 2.01
C LEU A 466 -11.84 -8.67 0.72
N LEU A 467 -10.55 -8.47 0.51
CA LEU A 467 -9.77 -9.10 -0.55
C LEU A 467 -9.45 -10.53 -0.10
N ASP A 468 -9.94 -11.49 -0.88
CA ASP A 468 -9.74 -12.91 -0.68
C ASP A 468 -8.67 -13.42 -1.64
N THR A 469 -7.64 -14.07 -1.12
CA THR A 469 -6.41 -14.29 -1.90
C THR A 469 -6.22 -15.77 -2.18
N ARG A 470 -5.79 -16.11 -3.39
CA ARG A 470 -5.51 -17.49 -3.80
C ARG A 470 -4.17 -17.55 -4.52
N VAL A 471 -3.34 -18.51 -4.12
CA VAL A 471 -2.12 -18.82 -4.85
C VAL A 471 -2.50 -19.70 -6.05
N VAL A 472 -2.12 -19.27 -7.25
CA VAL A 472 -2.33 -20.00 -8.50
C VAL A 472 -1.00 -20.16 -9.23
N GLY A 473 -0.90 -21.20 -10.06
CA GLY A 473 0.26 -21.35 -10.94
C GLY A 473 0.31 -20.24 -12.00
N LEU A 474 1.52 -19.84 -12.40
CA LEU A 474 1.70 -18.77 -13.39
C LEU A 474 1.00 -19.06 -14.73
N ASP A 475 1.00 -20.32 -15.19
CA ASP A 475 0.27 -20.74 -16.40
C ASP A 475 -1.25 -20.58 -16.27
N ALA A 476 -1.79 -20.95 -15.10
CA ALA A 476 -3.21 -20.81 -14.82
C ALA A 476 -3.61 -19.33 -14.81
N LEU A 477 -2.81 -18.46 -14.19
CA LEU A 477 -3.05 -17.02 -14.25
C LEU A 477 -2.90 -16.50 -15.68
N ALA A 478 -1.83 -16.85 -16.38
CA ALA A 478 -1.59 -16.36 -17.74
C ALA A 478 -2.72 -16.70 -18.71
N GLY A 479 -3.33 -17.89 -18.59
CA GLY A 479 -4.47 -18.33 -19.40
C GLY A 479 -5.86 -17.92 -18.90
N SER A 480 -5.97 -17.28 -17.74
CA SER A 480 -7.23 -16.85 -17.13
C SER A 480 -7.82 -15.57 -17.76
N SER A 481 -9.10 -15.28 -17.58
CA SER A 481 -9.66 -13.94 -17.84
C SER A 481 -9.60 -13.00 -16.63
N GLU A 482 -9.20 -13.53 -15.47
CA GLU A 482 -9.22 -12.81 -14.20
C GLU A 482 -8.02 -11.86 -14.05
N SER A 483 -8.25 -10.73 -13.39
CA SER A 483 -7.19 -9.85 -12.90
C SER A 483 -6.36 -10.55 -11.82
N GLY A 484 -5.09 -10.20 -11.67
CA GLY A 484 -4.22 -10.84 -10.68
C GLY A 484 -2.94 -10.10 -10.35
N LEU A 485 -2.25 -10.60 -9.33
CA LEU A 485 -0.97 -10.11 -8.83
C LEU A 485 0.12 -11.16 -9.11
N VAL A 486 1.25 -10.72 -9.63
CA VAL A 486 2.45 -11.54 -9.83
C VAL A 486 3.58 -10.96 -9.00
N VAL A 487 4.23 -11.81 -8.22
CA VAL A 487 5.36 -11.43 -7.34
C VAL A 487 6.54 -12.35 -7.63
N GLY A 488 7.77 -11.84 -7.54
CA GLY A 488 8.94 -12.62 -7.96
C GLY A 488 9.05 -12.71 -9.48
N ALA A 489 8.50 -11.74 -10.23
CA ALA A 489 8.49 -11.81 -11.68
C ALA A 489 9.92 -11.67 -12.25
N THR A 490 10.33 -12.68 -13.02
CA THR A 490 11.57 -12.68 -13.81
C THR A 490 11.32 -12.12 -15.22
N ALA A 491 12.38 -11.94 -16.00
CA ALA A 491 12.28 -11.52 -17.40
C ALA A 491 11.36 -12.42 -18.22
N ASP A 492 11.45 -13.74 -18.04
CA ASP A 492 10.61 -14.70 -18.75
C ASP A 492 9.13 -14.57 -18.36
N VAL A 493 8.86 -14.31 -17.07
CA VAL A 493 7.50 -14.08 -16.56
C VAL A 493 6.91 -12.80 -17.14
N ALA A 494 7.66 -11.70 -17.10
CA ALA A 494 7.25 -10.44 -17.71
C ALA A 494 6.97 -10.62 -19.22
N ASN A 495 7.82 -11.39 -19.91
CA ASN A 495 7.65 -11.69 -21.32
C ASN A 495 6.39 -12.51 -21.62
N LYS A 496 6.14 -13.55 -20.82
CA LYS A 496 4.96 -14.42 -20.92
C LYS A 496 3.66 -13.66 -20.71
N LEU A 497 3.66 -12.72 -19.77
CA LEU A 497 2.51 -11.85 -19.48
C LEU A 497 2.42 -10.64 -20.41
N SER A 498 3.35 -10.51 -21.37
CA SER A 498 3.42 -9.35 -22.27
C SER A 498 3.41 -8.02 -21.52
N ALA A 499 4.12 -7.96 -20.38
CA ALA A 499 4.26 -6.75 -19.59
C ALA A 499 4.87 -5.62 -20.44
N PRO A 500 4.38 -4.37 -20.31
CA PRO A 500 4.93 -3.24 -21.08
C PRO A 500 6.43 -3.04 -20.81
N LEU A 501 6.87 -3.13 -19.55
CA LEU A 501 8.28 -3.12 -19.24
C LEU A 501 8.90 -4.52 -19.41
N ARG A 502 9.94 -4.61 -20.24
CA ARG A 502 10.81 -5.79 -20.35
C ARG A 502 11.87 -5.71 -19.25
N LEU A 503 11.95 -6.72 -18.39
CA LEU A 503 12.97 -6.79 -17.33
C LEU A 503 14.33 -7.21 -17.93
N ALA A 504 15.05 -6.23 -18.48
CA ALA A 504 16.37 -6.41 -19.06
C ALA A 504 17.27 -5.20 -18.74
N GLU A 505 18.56 -5.30 -19.08
CA GLU A 505 19.45 -4.14 -19.14
C GLU A 505 18.86 -3.13 -20.13
N PHE A 506 18.77 -1.85 -19.76
CA PHE A 506 18.29 -0.81 -20.66
C PHE A 506 19.17 0.44 -20.63
N ARG A 507 19.38 1.05 -21.80
CA ARG A 507 19.86 2.43 -21.95
C ARG A 507 18.76 3.25 -22.61
N THR A 508 18.44 4.41 -22.08
CA THR A 508 17.62 5.39 -22.81
C THR A 508 18.48 6.02 -23.92
N ILE A 509 17.98 6.07 -25.16
CA ILE A 509 18.55 6.81 -26.31
C ILE A 509 17.32 7.37 -27.08
N SER A 510 17.14 8.67 -27.32
CA SER A 510 17.97 9.54 -28.18
C SER A 510 17.85 11.04 -27.84
N PRO A 511 18.87 11.88 -28.14
CA PRO A 511 19.07 13.23 -27.62
C PRO A 511 18.25 14.36 -28.26
N ASP A 512 17.32 14.06 -29.16
CA ASP A 512 16.70 15.12 -29.97
C ASP A 512 15.38 15.65 -29.39
N ASP A 513 14.83 15.09 -28.30
CA ASP A 513 13.53 15.56 -27.79
C ASP A 513 13.18 15.33 -26.29
N VAL A 514 14.12 15.00 -25.38
CA VAL A 514 13.79 14.93 -23.92
C VAL A 514 14.95 15.35 -23.01
N GLU A 515 14.64 16.16 -22.00
CA GLU A 515 15.52 16.80 -21.00
C GLU A 515 16.19 15.83 -19.99
N TYR A 516 15.84 14.53 -19.96
CA TYR A 516 16.42 13.55 -19.05
C TYR A 516 16.24 12.09 -19.52
N GLY A 517 17.30 11.28 -19.48
CA GLY A 517 17.27 9.84 -19.76
C GLY A 517 18.23 9.09 -18.83
N VAL A 518 17.72 8.06 -18.12
CA VAL A 518 18.52 7.15 -17.29
C VAL A 518 18.59 5.79 -17.97
N GLY A 519 19.79 5.25 -18.19
CA GLY A 519 19.99 3.85 -18.50
C GLY A 519 20.33 3.09 -17.23
N ALA A 520 19.69 1.95 -16.97
CA ALA A 520 20.05 1.07 -15.88
C ALA A 520 20.95 -0.07 -16.40
N SER A 521 22.26 0.11 -16.26
CA SER A 521 23.22 -1.01 -16.20
C SER A 521 23.33 -1.60 -14.79
N ALA A 522 22.72 -0.93 -13.81
CA ALA A 522 22.61 -1.38 -12.43
C ALA A 522 21.31 -2.18 -12.23
N PRO A 523 21.27 -3.10 -11.24
CA PRO A 523 20.03 -3.76 -10.84
C PRO A 523 18.90 -2.77 -10.57
N TYR A 524 17.65 -3.16 -10.84
CA TYR A 524 16.47 -2.38 -10.49
C TYR A 524 15.29 -3.28 -10.13
N GLY A 525 14.44 -2.80 -9.23
CA GLY A 525 13.14 -3.38 -8.92
C GLY A 525 12.04 -2.60 -9.65
N VAL A 526 10.96 -3.28 -9.99
CA VAL A 526 9.78 -2.65 -10.55
C VAL A 526 8.49 -3.22 -9.97
N LEU A 527 7.55 -2.31 -9.71
CA LEU A 527 6.14 -2.63 -9.58
C LEU A 527 5.42 -1.98 -10.77
N GLU A 528 4.68 -2.78 -11.54
CA GLU A 528 4.01 -2.33 -12.76
C GLU A 528 2.52 -2.71 -12.73
N ALA A 529 1.67 -1.78 -13.15
CA ALA A 529 0.24 -1.97 -13.33
C ALA A 529 -0.13 -1.88 -14.82
N PHE A 530 -0.72 -2.93 -15.40
CA PHE A 530 -1.04 -2.92 -16.83
C PHE A 530 -2.30 -3.72 -17.16
N GLU A 531 -2.82 -3.48 -18.36
CA GLU A 531 -3.96 -4.21 -18.91
C GLU A 531 -3.49 -5.22 -19.95
N GLN A 532 -4.03 -6.44 -19.89
CA GLN A 532 -3.78 -7.48 -20.88
C GLN A 532 -5.09 -8.17 -21.25
N GLY A 533 -5.56 -8.01 -22.49
CA GLY A 533 -6.77 -8.69 -22.96
C GLY A 533 -8.03 -8.35 -22.13
N GLY A 534 -8.14 -7.11 -21.63
CA GLY A 534 -9.27 -6.63 -20.83
C GLY A 534 -9.20 -6.92 -19.32
N ARG A 535 -8.18 -7.66 -18.85
CA ARG A 535 -7.91 -7.87 -17.42
C ARG A 535 -6.80 -6.96 -16.92
N ASN A 536 -6.76 -6.67 -15.62
CA ASN A 536 -5.71 -5.82 -15.03
C ASN A 536 -4.75 -6.68 -14.22
N LEU A 537 -3.45 -6.48 -14.44
CA LEU A 537 -2.39 -7.20 -13.76
C LEU A 537 -1.51 -6.23 -12.96
N LEU A 538 -1.12 -6.65 -11.76
CA LEU A 538 -0.01 -6.08 -11.02
C LEU A 538 1.17 -7.03 -11.10
N LEU A 539 2.36 -6.51 -11.38
CA LEU A 539 3.59 -7.28 -11.47
C LEU A 539 4.68 -6.63 -10.62
N LEU A 540 5.13 -7.34 -9.59
CA LEU A 540 6.34 -7.02 -8.84
C LEU A 540 7.47 -7.93 -9.33
N GLY A 541 8.52 -7.32 -9.86
CA GLY A 541 9.68 -8.01 -10.39
C GLY A 541 10.95 -7.21 -10.20
N ALA A 542 12.06 -7.78 -10.65
CA ALA A 542 13.34 -7.07 -10.66
C ALA A 542 14.23 -7.63 -11.77
N TRP A 543 15.19 -6.81 -12.19
CA TRP A 543 16.29 -7.23 -13.04
C TRP A 543 17.61 -6.98 -12.30
N ALA A 544 18.53 -7.94 -12.40
CA ALA A 544 19.89 -7.82 -11.90
C ALA A 544 20.87 -8.48 -12.88
N PRO A 545 22.11 -7.94 -13.03
CA PRO A 545 23.15 -8.59 -13.82
C PRO A 545 23.41 -10.02 -13.34
N GLU A 546 23.82 -10.88 -14.27
CA GLU A 546 24.21 -12.28 -13.98
C GLU A 546 23.12 -13.12 -13.27
N ASN A 547 21.87 -12.66 -13.28
CA ASN A 547 20.74 -13.26 -12.56
C ASN A 547 20.97 -13.35 -11.03
N ASP A 548 21.55 -12.31 -10.42
CA ASP A 548 21.66 -12.20 -8.96
C ASP A 548 20.27 -12.13 -8.30
N ALA A 549 19.77 -13.31 -7.90
CA ALA A 549 18.47 -13.47 -7.28
C ALA A 549 18.37 -12.79 -5.91
N ALA A 550 19.47 -12.66 -5.17
CA ALA A 550 19.47 -12.00 -3.86
C ALA A 550 19.31 -10.48 -4.00
N ALA A 551 20.03 -9.89 -4.95
CA ALA A 551 19.86 -8.47 -5.30
C ALA A 551 18.44 -8.19 -5.82
N ALA A 552 17.93 -9.05 -6.72
CA ALA A 552 16.57 -8.95 -7.24
C ALA A 552 15.51 -9.04 -6.12
N SER A 553 15.65 -10.01 -5.20
CA SER A 553 14.74 -10.15 -4.06
C SER A 553 14.77 -8.93 -3.14
N THR A 554 15.95 -8.37 -2.88
CA THR A 554 16.10 -7.18 -2.02
C THR A 554 15.37 -5.97 -2.60
N LEU A 555 15.46 -5.77 -3.92
CA LEU A 555 14.81 -4.66 -4.62
C LEU A 555 13.29 -4.82 -4.69
N GLN A 556 12.79 -6.04 -4.82
CA GLN A 556 11.35 -6.31 -4.73
C GLN A 556 10.82 -6.02 -3.33
N SER A 557 11.54 -6.47 -2.29
CA SER A 557 11.15 -6.22 -0.90
C SER A 557 11.18 -4.74 -0.53
N SER A 558 12.14 -3.97 -1.05
CA SER A 558 12.18 -2.53 -0.81
C SER A 558 10.99 -1.79 -1.44
N LEU A 559 10.54 -2.19 -2.64
CA LEU A 559 9.33 -1.66 -3.26
C LEU A 559 8.07 -2.01 -2.49
N ALA A 560 7.88 -3.28 -2.12
CA ALA A 560 6.72 -3.71 -1.35
C ALA A 560 6.67 -2.97 0.01
N SER A 561 7.80 -2.86 0.70
CA SER A 561 7.90 -2.10 1.94
C SER A 561 7.64 -0.60 1.75
N HIS A 562 8.09 -0.01 0.65
CA HIS A 562 7.83 1.40 0.36
C HIS A 562 6.32 1.67 0.17
N VAL A 563 5.64 0.84 -0.62
CA VAL A 563 4.19 0.93 -0.82
C VAL A 563 3.40 0.72 0.49
N GLY A 564 3.92 -0.11 1.39
CA GLY A 564 3.31 -0.32 2.72
C GLY A 564 3.52 0.84 3.71
N ALA A 565 4.51 1.71 3.48
CA ALA A 565 4.92 2.76 4.43
C ALA A 565 4.71 4.19 3.93
N VAL A 566 4.43 4.38 2.63
CA VAL A 566 4.20 5.71 2.04
C VAL A 566 2.95 6.36 2.63
N GLU A 567 3.02 7.67 2.90
CA GLU A 567 1.87 8.46 3.35
C GLU A 567 0.78 8.45 2.29
N GLY A 568 -0.48 8.22 2.71
CA GLY A 568 -1.60 7.98 1.79
C GLY A 568 -1.68 6.55 1.24
N GLY A 569 -0.72 5.67 1.54
CA GLY A 569 -0.75 4.26 1.18
C GLY A 569 -0.81 4.04 -0.34
N TRP A 570 -1.56 3.01 -0.75
CA TRP A 570 -1.73 2.66 -2.17
C TRP A 570 -2.30 3.82 -3.01
N ALA A 571 -3.24 4.60 -2.47
CA ALA A 571 -3.82 5.75 -3.15
C ALA A 571 -2.84 6.87 -3.51
N SER A 572 -1.63 6.89 -2.93
CA SER A 572 -0.57 7.84 -3.31
C SER A 572 0.14 7.44 -4.61
N LEU A 573 0.00 6.18 -5.04
CA LEU A 573 0.58 5.68 -6.29
C LEU A 573 -0.24 6.20 -7.47
N SER A 574 0.26 7.27 -8.09
CA SER A 574 -0.23 7.73 -9.40
C SER A 574 0.50 7.00 -10.53
N ARG A 575 -0.07 6.98 -11.75
CA ARG A 575 0.52 6.35 -12.94
C ARG A 575 0.53 4.81 -12.85
N ASN A 576 1.46 4.15 -13.54
CA ASN A 576 1.44 2.71 -13.74
C ASN A 576 2.79 1.99 -13.57
N LEU A 577 3.85 2.71 -13.22
CA LEU A 577 5.19 2.15 -13.02
C LEU A 577 5.87 2.77 -11.79
N LEU A 578 6.35 1.95 -10.87
CA LEU A 578 7.17 2.34 -9.73
C LEU A 578 8.51 1.61 -9.81
N VAL A 579 9.61 2.36 -9.92
CA VAL A 579 10.95 1.80 -10.13
C VAL A 579 11.85 2.17 -8.95
N THR A 580 12.67 1.22 -8.50
CA THR A 580 13.74 1.48 -7.52
C THR A 580 15.07 0.93 -8.00
N GLN A 581 16.16 1.52 -7.53
CA GLN A 581 17.54 1.04 -7.70
C GLN A 581 18.15 0.75 -6.31
N PRO A 582 19.30 0.05 -6.22
CA PRO A 582 19.95 -0.27 -4.95
C PRO A 582 20.19 0.94 -4.04
N SER A 583 20.45 2.10 -4.64
CA SER A 583 20.58 3.38 -3.95
C SER A 583 19.58 4.37 -4.52
N GLY A 584 18.49 4.63 -3.81
CA GLY A 584 17.50 5.63 -4.20
C GLY A 584 16.14 5.40 -3.54
N THR A 585 15.34 6.46 -3.51
CA THR A 585 13.92 6.34 -3.22
C THR A 585 13.18 5.88 -4.48
N PRO A 586 12.16 5.02 -4.36
CA PRO A 586 11.34 4.63 -5.51
C PRO A 586 10.75 5.84 -6.24
N VAL A 587 10.65 5.77 -7.57
CA VAL A 587 10.17 6.84 -8.46
C VAL A 587 8.98 6.35 -9.28
N LEU A 588 7.91 7.16 -9.32
CA LEU A 588 6.72 6.93 -10.13
C LEU A 588 6.88 7.44 -11.56
N LEU A 589 6.61 6.59 -12.54
CA LEU A 589 6.76 6.84 -13.98
C LEU A 589 5.51 6.36 -14.73
N GLU A 590 5.36 6.81 -15.98
CA GLU A 590 4.41 6.20 -16.93
C GLU A 590 5.16 5.15 -17.76
N SER A 591 4.57 3.99 -18.03
CA SER A 591 5.25 2.92 -18.77
C SER A 591 5.50 3.29 -20.23
N ASN A 592 4.68 4.19 -20.81
CA ASN A 592 4.86 4.68 -22.18
C ASN A 592 6.04 5.67 -22.32
N VAL A 593 6.61 6.18 -21.22
CA VAL A 593 7.87 6.93 -21.26
C VAL A 593 9.10 6.01 -21.14
N VAL A 594 8.89 4.71 -20.89
CA VAL A 594 9.95 3.71 -20.87
C VAL A 594 9.94 2.94 -22.19
N VAL A 595 10.87 3.29 -23.08
CA VAL A 595 11.02 2.60 -24.36
C VAL A 595 11.88 1.35 -24.14
N PRO A 596 11.36 0.12 -24.37
CA PRO A 596 12.21 -1.07 -24.37
C PRO A 596 13.22 -0.94 -25.51
N GLN A 597 14.52 -1.01 -25.21
CA GLN A 597 15.48 -1.15 -26.30
C GLN A 597 15.15 -2.44 -27.04
N LYS A 598 15.04 -2.37 -28.37
CA LYS A 598 15.19 -3.55 -29.22
C LYS A 598 16.34 -4.34 -28.60
N ALA A 599 16.07 -5.58 -28.21
CA ALA A 599 17.10 -6.51 -27.79
C ALA A 599 18.28 -6.29 -28.73
N VAL A 600 19.50 -6.21 -28.18
CA VAL A 600 20.66 -6.55 -28.98
C VAL A 600 20.43 -8.01 -29.34
N THR A 601 19.65 -8.27 -30.39
CA THR A 601 19.91 -9.40 -31.23
C THR A 601 21.37 -9.22 -31.60
N ASP A 602 22.17 -10.26 -31.39
CA ASP A 602 23.44 -10.40 -32.07
C ASP A 602 23.15 -10.31 -33.58
N ASP A 603 22.93 -9.10 -34.10
CA ASP A 603 22.70 -8.83 -35.52
C ASP A 603 23.96 -9.18 -36.31
N TYR A 604 25.09 -9.39 -35.63
CA TYR A 604 26.30 -9.94 -36.21
C TYR A 604 26.27 -11.46 -36.50
N ARG A 605 25.39 -12.26 -35.87
CA ARG A 605 25.30 -13.71 -36.17
C ARG A 605 24.77 -14.03 -37.59
N PRO A 606 23.73 -13.37 -38.13
CA PRO A 606 23.34 -13.59 -39.52
C PRO A 606 24.40 -13.08 -40.51
N TYR A 607 25.05 -11.93 -40.25
CA TYR A 607 26.14 -11.45 -41.11
C TYR A 607 27.39 -12.33 -41.05
N ALA A 608 27.70 -12.98 -39.91
CA ALA A 608 28.82 -13.92 -39.81
C ALA A 608 28.65 -15.14 -40.72
N TRP A 609 27.42 -15.64 -40.91
CA TRP A 609 27.12 -16.70 -41.88
C TRP A 609 27.27 -16.23 -43.33
N TRP A 610 26.84 -14.99 -43.64
CA TRP A 610 27.02 -14.41 -44.98
C TRP A 610 28.49 -14.10 -45.31
N ILE A 611 29.27 -13.60 -44.34
CA ILE A 611 30.70 -13.35 -44.48
C ILE A 611 31.44 -14.70 -44.62
N GLY A 612 31.11 -15.69 -43.80
CA GLY A 612 31.64 -17.05 -43.92
C GLY A 612 31.34 -17.67 -45.30
N GLY A 613 30.11 -17.54 -45.78
CA GLY A 613 29.70 -17.95 -47.12
C GLY A 613 30.46 -17.22 -48.23
N ALA A 614 30.60 -15.88 -48.13
CA ALA A 614 31.31 -15.07 -49.11
C ALA A 614 32.81 -15.43 -49.19
N VAL A 615 33.46 -15.71 -48.05
CA VAL A 615 34.86 -16.14 -48.00
C VAL A 615 35.03 -17.51 -48.66
N VAL A 616 34.11 -18.46 -48.45
CA VAL A 616 34.15 -19.78 -49.10
C VAL A 616 33.95 -19.65 -50.62
N VAL A 617 33.00 -18.82 -51.07
CA VAL A 617 32.74 -18.59 -52.50
C VAL A 617 33.94 -17.91 -53.17
N LEU A 618 34.54 -16.91 -52.53
CA LEU A 618 35.75 -16.25 -53.04
C LEU A 618 36.95 -17.20 -53.06
N GLY A 619 37.11 -18.04 -52.04
CA GLY A 619 38.12 -19.09 -52.00
C GLY A 619 37.97 -20.11 -53.14
N LEU A 620 36.74 -20.57 -53.39
CA LEU A 620 36.43 -21.48 -54.50
C LEU A 620 36.64 -20.82 -55.87
N ALA A 621 36.26 -19.55 -56.03
CA ALA A 621 36.50 -18.79 -57.26
C ALA A 621 38.00 -18.60 -57.53
N PHE A 622 38.79 -18.34 -56.49
CA PHE A 622 40.24 -18.24 -56.59
C PHE A 622 40.90 -19.58 -56.94
N ALA A 623 40.45 -20.68 -56.32
CA ALA A 623 40.89 -22.03 -56.64
C ALA A 623 40.51 -22.43 -58.09
N ALA A 624 39.29 -22.13 -58.53
CA ALA A 624 38.85 -22.39 -59.90
C ALA A 624 39.66 -21.57 -60.92
N ARG A 625 39.93 -20.29 -60.64
CA ARG A 625 40.75 -19.42 -61.49
C ARG A 625 42.18 -19.94 -61.61
N THR A 626 42.79 -20.38 -60.52
CA THR A 626 44.17 -20.93 -60.53
C THR A 626 44.24 -22.27 -61.28
N VAL A 627 43.24 -23.15 -61.15
CA VAL A 627 43.15 -24.40 -61.92
C VAL A 627 42.95 -24.12 -63.41
N LEU A 628 42.08 -23.17 -63.78
CA LEU A 628 41.83 -22.79 -65.18
C LEU A 628 43.06 -22.14 -65.82
N LEU A 629 43.80 -21.29 -65.09
CA LEU A 629 45.07 -20.72 -65.57
C LEU A 629 46.14 -21.80 -65.77
N ARG A 630 46.26 -22.76 -64.86
CA ARG A 630 47.17 -23.91 -65.02
C ARG A 630 46.79 -24.80 -66.21
N ARG A 631 45.49 -25.01 -66.45
CA ARG A 631 45.01 -25.74 -67.64
C ARG A 631 45.30 -25.00 -68.94
N ARG A 632 45.08 -23.68 -68.98
CA ARG A 632 45.41 -22.85 -70.14
C ARG A 632 46.91 -22.77 -70.41
N ALA A 633 47.74 -22.71 -69.37
CA ALA A 633 49.20 -22.76 -69.52
C ALA A 633 49.68 -24.10 -70.12
N ARG A 634 49.10 -25.23 -69.70
CA ARG A 634 49.38 -26.55 -70.28
C ARG A 634 48.91 -26.68 -71.73
N ALA A 635 47.75 -26.11 -72.06
CA ALA A 635 47.24 -26.08 -73.43
C ALA A 635 48.07 -25.18 -74.35
N ALA A 636 48.60 -24.05 -73.83
CA ALA A 636 49.51 -23.18 -74.55
C ALA A 636 50.88 -23.83 -74.79
N GLN A 637 51.42 -24.57 -73.81
CA GLN A 637 52.63 -25.37 -74.00
C GLN A 637 52.45 -26.46 -75.07
N ALA A 638 51.30 -27.16 -75.08
CA ALA A 638 51.00 -28.14 -76.12
C ALA A 638 50.89 -27.52 -77.53
N TYR A 639 50.47 -26.25 -77.64
CA TYR A 639 50.45 -25.51 -78.91
C TYR A 639 51.86 -25.10 -79.35
N VAL A 640 52.70 -24.63 -78.42
CA VAL A 640 54.10 -24.26 -78.70
C VAL A 640 54.95 -25.49 -79.07
N ASP A 641 54.72 -26.64 -78.42
CA ASP A 641 55.39 -27.91 -78.74
C ASP A 641 54.94 -28.44 -80.12
N ALA A 642 53.67 -28.24 -80.50
CA ALA A 642 53.16 -28.59 -81.82
C ALA A 642 53.71 -27.67 -82.94
N GLU A 643 53.98 -26.41 -82.64
CA GLU A 643 54.56 -25.44 -83.58
C GLU A 643 56.08 -25.66 -83.75
N GLN A 644 56.79 -26.03 -82.68
CA GLN A 644 58.20 -26.46 -82.76
C GLN A 644 58.38 -27.77 -83.54
N ALA A 645 57.42 -28.70 -83.47
CA ALA A 645 57.42 -29.92 -84.28
C ALA A 645 57.12 -29.66 -85.78
N ALA A 646 56.39 -28.59 -86.11
CA ALA A 646 56.08 -28.20 -87.49
C ALA A 646 57.20 -27.37 -88.16
N THR A 647 58.14 -26.82 -87.40
CA THR A 647 59.23 -25.96 -87.91
C THR A 647 60.57 -26.69 -88.08
N ASN A 648 60.60 -28.02 -87.93
CA ASN A 648 61.78 -28.84 -88.20
C ASN A 648 61.65 -29.53 -89.57
N PRO A 649 62.17 -28.94 -90.66
CA PRO A 649 62.34 -29.67 -91.91
C PRO A 649 63.57 -30.56 -91.78
N ASP A 650 63.35 -31.84 -91.44
CA ASP A 650 64.35 -32.86 -91.72
C ASP A 650 64.47 -33.02 -93.24
N HIS A 651 65.51 -32.42 -93.81
CA HIS A 651 66.05 -32.82 -95.10
C HIS A 651 66.75 -34.16 -94.92
N GLY A 652 66.08 -35.23 -95.34
CA GLY A 652 66.73 -36.48 -95.70
C GLY A 652 67.38 -36.36 -97.09
N ASN A 653 68.71 -36.47 -97.14
CA ASN A 653 69.50 -37.39 -97.97
C ASN A 653 70.99 -37.21 -97.71
#